data_AF-A0A142YLS8-F1
#
_entry.id   AF-A0A142YLS8-F1
#
_cell.length_a   1.000
_cell.length_b   1.000
_cell.length_c   1.000
_cell.angle_alpha   90.00
_cell.angle_beta   90.00
_cell.angle_gamma   90.00
#
_symmetry.space_group_name_H-M   'P 1'
#
loop_
_entity.id
_entity.type
_entity.pdbx_description
1 polymer ?
#
loop_
_entity_poly.entity_id
_entity_poly.type
_entity_poly.pdbx_seq_one_letter_code
_entity_poly.pdbx_strand_id
1 'polypeptide(L)'
;MIANKEGGGSQGGTAHSFVRSSMHREAAPASGHEAALERTRNWLLERQQADGHWIAELEGDTLLESEYILLMTYFGREREAVCRRCARYLLENQLPDGGWPNYPGGAAEISTSVKGYFALKITGTPVDHPAMVKAREAILALGGASACNSFTRFYLALLGQISYDDCPTVPPEVVLIPSRFNYSLSAMSAWTRSIVVPLSIVSHYKPVRKLAPELGIGELFVAGTKAWVRPRHPLFSWGRFFMSVDRGLKWADRLLPTSLRRRGVQAAHRWMLEHFEDSDGLGAIYPPMVYTILALRCLDYEDSSPTVAWAWRQLDDLRIDEGETTRFQPCVSPVWDTAITTIALADADEPADAPAIEKAAHWLIGKELRRGGDWQVRRPGVEPSGWPFEYANAFYPDIDDTAMVLMALLRSPGADEAPIAESIARGTNWLLAMQNRDGGWAAFDVDIDNEVLTKVPFADHNAMLDPSCPDITARVIESLGDLGYPIDHPAVARGLDYLWRNQEPEGCWYGRWGVNYIYGTWQVLQGLKSIGHAMDAPALVKGADWLESVQQPCGGWGETCRTYDEPDLKGTGTPTASQTAWAVLGLIAAGRVASPAVARGVQFLVDTQLQDGSWNEPEFTGTGFPRVFYLKYHLYSVSFPLMAIARYGQALAQDHGLSTGALASRIPAAPDRSPDEPRRSSDSLDSIRFGSVGSGQLGPRGRQAVQGSDRRMRFPLQMTSRIAGYIAKKKISRAKKFPMVLMLEPLHACNLTCTGCGRIREYSQTIKQKLSIDECLAAVDECGAPVVSICGGEPMIYPGIGELTAKILERKKVVYLCTNGMFIRKKIQDFKPNPRFFFNVHFDGMRESHDIAVERQGVFDSAIDGVKAAKEAGFLVCTNTTVFQETDMKELDDLFGYLTSLDVDGFLISPGYGYAAVDSKEMFMTRADIRAKFRAAEAMFRKYRFYSSPIYLEFLQGKRELSCTAWANPTRNIKGWKGPCYLITDIHHPTFGDLLNKTEWEDYGPGKDPRCENCMMHSGFETSAALGVNSRLGDTLKLVKWQFL
;
A
#
# COMPACT_ATOMS: atom_id res chain seq x y z
N MET A 1 -19.38 59.23 -22.41
CA MET A 1 -19.02 60.32 -23.36
C MET A 1 -18.59 59.67 -24.66
N ILE A 2 -19.30 60.02 -25.74
CA ILE A 2 -18.90 59.97 -27.18
C ILE A 2 -18.47 58.58 -27.71
N ALA A 3 -19.37 57.79 -28.33
CA ALA A 3 -19.83 57.83 -29.75
C ALA A 3 -18.68 57.51 -30.74
N ASN A 4 -18.75 56.65 -31.76
CA ASN A 4 -19.77 56.30 -32.77
C ASN A 4 -19.30 54.98 -33.49
N LYS A 5 -20.16 54.04 -33.92
CA LYS A 5 -20.82 53.90 -35.26
C LYS A 5 -19.82 53.93 -36.44
N GLU A 6 -19.84 53.13 -37.51
CA GLU A 6 -20.68 52.14 -38.22
C GLU A 6 -19.67 51.39 -39.14
N GLY A 7 -19.79 50.14 -39.57
CA GLY A 7 -20.86 49.52 -40.37
C GLY A 7 -20.24 48.54 -41.39
N GLY A 8 -21.08 47.69 -41.99
CA GLY A 8 -20.82 47.03 -43.29
C GLY A 8 -20.33 45.58 -43.22
N GLY A 9 -21.24 44.63 -43.52
CA GLY A 9 -20.92 43.21 -43.65
C GLY A 9 -20.42 42.81 -45.05
N SER A 10 -19.92 41.58 -45.15
CA SER A 10 -20.15 40.67 -46.28
C SER A 10 -19.81 39.24 -45.88
N GLN A 11 -20.65 38.30 -46.32
CA GLN A 11 -20.46 36.85 -46.19
C GLN A 11 -19.43 36.36 -47.21
N GLY A 12 -18.61 35.39 -46.81
CA GLY A 12 -17.77 34.59 -47.70
C GLY A 12 -17.16 33.44 -46.91
N GLY A 13 -17.70 32.24 -47.08
CA GLY A 13 -17.25 31.05 -46.37
C GLY A 13 -15.97 30.45 -46.94
N THR A 14 -15.12 29.96 -46.05
CA THR A 14 -14.11 28.93 -46.32
C THR A 14 -13.94 28.07 -45.08
N ALA A 15 -13.92 26.75 -45.30
CA ALA A 15 -13.83 25.73 -44.27
C ALA A 15 -12.52 25.87 -43.46
N HIS A 16 -12.65 26.04 -42.15
CA HIS A 16 -11.53 25.96 -41.23
C HIS A 16 -11.47 24.57 -40.60
N SER A 17 -10.46 23.80 -41.00
CA SER A 17 -9.93 22.69 -40.24
C SER A 17 -9.47 23.20 -38.87
N PHE A 18 -10.10 22.76 -37.80
CA PHE A 18 -9.59 22.98 -36.44
C PHE A 18 -8.39 22.07 -36.21
N VAL A 19 -7.21 22.55 -36.61
CA VAL A 19 -5.95 22.13 -36.02
C VAL A 19 -5.95 22.71 -34.60
N ARG A 20 -6.06 21.86 -33.58
CA ARG A 20 -5.77 22.23 -32.19
C ARG A 20 -4.28 22.59 -32.12
N SER A 21 -3.96 23.87 -32.27
CA SER A 21 -2.71 24.43 -31.76
C SER A 21 -2.85 24.52 -30.25
N SER A 22 -2.36 23.51 -29.52
CA SER A 22 -1.95 23.71 -28.13
C SER A 22 -0.64 24.48 -28.19
N MET A 23 -0.69 25.76 -27.82
CA MET A 23 0.52 26.47 -27.41
C MET A 23 1.03 25.81 -26.13
N HIS A 24 1.93 24.82 -26.27
CA HIS A 24 2.88 24.48 -25.23
C HIS A 24 3.73 25.73 -25.01
N ARG A 25 3.49 26.46 -23.91
CA ARG A 25 4.54 27.33 -23.38
C ARG A 25 5.59 26.38 -22.83
N GLU A 26 6.70 26.23 -23.55
CA GLU A 26 7.91 25.60 -23.02
C GLU A 26 8.26 26.29 -21.70
N ALA A 27 8.26 25.52 -20.61
CA ALA A 27 8.77 26.01 -19.34
C ALA A 27 10.28 26.23 -19.51
N ALA A 28 10.80 27.34 -18.99
CA ALA A 28 12.24 27.56 -19.01
C ALA A 28 12.93 26.43 -18.21
N PRO A 29 13.96 25.77 -18.78
CA PRO A 29 14.69 24.73 -18.07
C PRO A 29 15.37 25.30 -16.82
N ALA A 30 15.55 24.47 -15.79
CA ALA A 30 16.27 24.85 -14.58
C ALA A 30 17.67 25.39 -14.91
N SER A 31 18.01 26.56 -14.39
CA SER A 31 19.28 27.24 -14.68
C SER A 31 20.37 26.76 -13.73
N GLY A 32 21.61 26.58 -14.23
CA GLY A 32 22.77 26.22 -13.41
C GLY A 32 22.87 24.74 -13.00
N HIS A 33 22.02 23.87 -13.54
CA HIS A 33 21.98 22.45 -13.20
C HIS A 33 23.28 21.69 -13.56
N GLU A 34 23.95 22.02 -14.68
CA GLU A 34 25.24 21.43 -15.07
C GLU A 34 26.35 21.71 -14.03
N ALA A 35 26.43 22.95 -13.56
CA ALA A 35 27.42 23.33 -12.54
C ALA A 35 27.12 22.69 -11.19
N ALA A 36 25.83 22.51 -10.84
CA ALA A 36 25.43 21.80 -9.64
C ALA A 36 25.81 20.31 -9.71
N LEU A 37 25.57 19.67 -10.86
CA LEU A 37 25.96 18.29 -11.13
C LEU A 37 27.46 18.08 -10.95
N GLU A 38 28.29 18.94 -11.56
CA GLU A 38 29.76 18.83 -11.45
C GLU A 38 30.24 18.93 -10.00
N ARG A 39 29.70 19.89 -9.22
CA ARG A 39 30.06 20.05 -7.80
C ARG A 39 29.74 18.81 -6.98
N THR A 40 28.53 18.27 -7.09
CA THR A 40 28.13 17.07 -6.32
C THR A 40 28.92 15.84 -6.74
N ARG A 41 29.15 15.64 -8.04
CA ARG A 41 29.97 14.54 -8.55
C ARG A 41 31.38 14.57 -7.92
N ASN A 42 32.03 15.73 -7.97
CA ASN A 42 33.36 15.90 -7.38
C ASN A 42 33.35 15.67 -5.86
N TRP A 43 32.32 16.17 -5.15
CA TRP A 43 32.17 15.97 -3.72
C TRP A 43 32.11 14.48 -3.31
N LEU A 44 31.40 13.66 -4.09
CA LEU A 44 31.32 12.21 -3.88
C LEU A 44 32.65 11.52 -4.21
N LEU A 45 33.28 11.85 -5.34
CA LEU A 45 34.57 11.28 -5.73
C LEU A 45 35.66 11.54 -4.68
N GLU A 46 35.68 12.73 -4.09
CA GLU A 46 36.62 13.09 -3.01
C GLU A 46 36.40 12.33 -1.70
N ARG A 47 35.23 11.68 -1.53
CA ARG A 47 34.83 10.96 -0.31
C ARG A 47 34.80 9.44 -0.47
N GLN A 48 35.22 8.93 -1.62
CA GLN A 48 35.43 7.49 -1.79
C GLN A 48 36.52 7.02 -0.83
N GLN A 49 36.26 5.92 -0.12
CA GLN A 49 37.26 5.28 0.73
C GLN A 49 38.37 4.64 -0.12
N ALA A 50 39.52 4.41 0.49
CA ALA A 50 40.71 3.91 -0.22
C ALA A 50 40.48 2.54 -0.92
N ASP A 51 39.61 1.70 -0.34
CA ASP A 51 39.21 0.38 -0.83
C ASP A 51 38.00 0.44 -1.80
N GLY A 52 37.46 1.62 -2.10
CA GLY A 52 36.48 1.84 -3.17
C GLY A 52 35.04 2.08 -2.74
N HIS A 53 34.71 1.91 -1.47
CA HIS A 53 33.33 2.07 -0.99
C HIS A 53 33.01 3.51 -0.56
N TRP A 54 31.72 3.80 -0.43
CA TRP A 54 31.22 4.97 0.26
C TRP A 54 30.48 4.55 1.52
N ILE A 55 30.57 5.40 2.53
CA ILE A 55 29.82 5.26 3.76
C ILE A 55 29.62 6.67 4.32
N ALA A 56 28.42 6.92 4.83
CA ALA A 56 28.19 8.03 5.74
C ALA A 56 27.49 7.54 6.99
N GLU A 57 27.23 8.47 7.91
CA GLU A 57 26.47 8.17 9.10
C GLU A 57 25.05 7.69 8.73
N LEU A 58 24.63 6.60 9.37
CA LEU A 58 23.22 6.23 9.50
C LEU A 58 22.73 6.73 10.87
N GLU A 59 22.01 7.83 10.87
CA GLU A 59 21.60 8.52 12.09
C GLU A 59 20.24 8.00 12.58
N GLY A 60 20.17 7.67 13.87
CA GLY A 60 18.93 7.32 14.59
C GLY A 60 18.52 8.41 15.58
N ASP A 61 17.51 8.13 16.39
CA ASP A 61 17.11 9.03 17.47
C ASP A 61 17.97 8.85 18.76
N THR A 62 17.72 9.69 19.75
CA THR A 62 18.45 9.70 21.05
C THR A 62 18.26 8.45 21.93
N LEU A 63 17.48 7.47 21.47
CA LEU A 63 17.22 6.24 22.21
C LEU A 63 18.51 5.41 22.33
N LEU A 64 19.38 5.41 21.33
CA LEU A 64 20.60 4.60 21.30
C LEU A 64 21.60 5.04 22.38
N GLU A 65 21.80 6.35 22.56
CA GLU A 65 22.69 6.88 23.61
C GLU A 65 22.11 6.63 25.01
N SER A 66 20.79 6.79 25.13
CA SER A 66 20.10 6.51 26.39
C SER A 66 20.27 5.04 26.77
N GLU A 67 20.03 4.11 25.82
CA GLU A 67 20.21 2.68 26.03
C GLU A 67 21.65 2.29 26.35
N TYR A 68 22.63 2.88 25.66
CA TYR A 68 24.04 2.66 25.96
C TYR A 68 24.38 3.04 27.40
N ILE A 69 23.92 4.22 27.88
CA ILE A 69 24.12 4.62 29.28
C ILE A 69 23.46 3.62 30.22
N LEU A 70 22.23 3.16 29.94
CA LEU A 70 21.54 2.18 30.80
C LEU A 70 22.27 0.82 30.82
N LEU A 71 22.81 0.38 29.68
CA LEU A 71 23.65 -0.82 29.59
C LEU A 71 24.93 -0.66 30.40
N MET A 72 25.67 0.44 30.22
CA MET A 72 26.89 0.74 30.97
C MET A 72 26.63 0.82 32.47
N THR A 73 25.46 1.34 32.84
CA THR A 73 24.97 1.35 34.22
C THR A 73 24.61 -0.04 34.72
N TYR A 74 24.31 -1.04 33.89
CA TYR A 74 24.20 -2.39 34.41
C TYR A 74 25.60 -2.96 34.78
N PHE A 75 26.63 -2.59 34.04
CA PHE A 75 28.01 -3.07 34.22
C PHE A 75 28.89 -2.27 35.20
N GLY A 76 28.40 -1.20 35.84
CA GLY A 76 29.25 -0.40 36.74
C GLY A 76 30.08 0.68 36.05
N ARG A 77 29.78 0.98 34.78
CA ARG A 77 30.58 1.80 33.88
C ARG A 77 29.95 3.17 33.58
N GLU A 78 28.93 3.56 34.34
CA GLU A 78 28.17 4.81 34.14
C GLU A 78 28.99 6.10 34.29
N ARG A 79 30.20 6.04 34.87
CA ARG A 79 31.10 7.18 35.07
C ARG A 79 32.15 7.34 33.97
N GLU A 80 32.16 6.46 32.98
CA GLU A 80 33.08 6.57 31.85
C GLU A 80 32.80 7.83 31.01
N ALA A 81 33.84 8.36 30.36
CA ALA A 81 33.75 9.62 29.61
C ALA A 81 32.69 9.56 28.50
N VAL A 82 32.55 8.39 27.86
CA VAL A 82 31.53 8.15 26.82
C VAL A 82 30.11 8.40 27.34
N CYS A 83 29.77 7.95 28.56
CA CYS A 83 28.44 8.16 29.14
C CYS A 83 28.15 9.65 29.37
N ARG A 84 29.15 10.43 29.78
CA ARG A 84 29.00 11.89 29.94
C ARG A 84 28.78 12.60 28.61
N ARG A 85 29.47 12.17 27.55
CA ARG A 85 29.31 12.74 26.21
C ARG A 85 27.97 12.36 25.58
N CYS A 86 27.50 11.13 25.78
CA CYS A 86 26.14 10.73 25.45
C CYS A 86 25.09 11.57 26.21
N ALA A 87 25.26 11.78 27.52
CA ALA A 87 24.34 12.64 28.29
C ALA A 87 24.31 14.09 27.80
N ARG A 88 25.46 14.63 27.35
CA ARG A 88 25.51 15.95 26.72
C ARG A 88 24.71 15.97 25.41
N TYR A 89 24.87 14.95 24.56
CA TYR A 89 24.08 14.80 23.34
C TYR A 89 22.57 14.75 23.62
N LEU A 90 22.15 14.04 24.68
CA LEU A 90 20.75 14.04 25.12
C LEU A 90 20.26 15.44 25.50
N LEU A 91 21.05 16.22 26.25
CA LEU A 91 20.65 17.59 26.63
C LEU A 91 20.52 18.52 25.41
N GLU A 92 21.39 18.37 24.42
CA GLU A 92 21.36 19.18 23.18
C GLU A 92 20.15 18.87 22.30
N ASN A 93 19.65 17.63 22.36
CA ASN A 93 18.53 17.15 21.55
C ASN A 93 17.18 17.09 22.31
N GLN A 94 17.10 17.72 23.49
CA GLN A 94 15.84 17.83 24.23
C GLN A 94 14.90 18.83 23.56
N LEU A 95 13.60 18.50 23.47
CA LEU A 95 12.60 19.43 22.96
C LEU A 95 12.38 20.65 23.88
N PRO A 96 11.96 21.80 23.34
CA PRO A 96 11.71 23.00 24.14
C PRO A 96 10.69 22.82 25.28
N ASP A 97 9.67 22.01 25.07
CA ASP A 97 8.62 21.61 26.02
C ASP A 97 9.03 20.46 26.95
N GLY A 98 10.24 19.92 26.76
CA GLY A 98 10.77 18.77 27.49
C GLY A 98 10.54 17.45 26.74
N GLY A 99 11.17 16.38 27.22
CA GLY A 99 11.12 15.09 26.53
C GLY A 99 11.97 15.06 25.26
N TRP A 100 11.88 13.95 24.54
CA TRP A 100 12.68 13.64 23.36
C TRP A 100 11.81 12.99 22.28
N PRO A 101 11.97 13.35 21.00
CA PRO A 101 11.23 12.75 19.90
C PRO A 101 11.97 11.51 19.37
N ASN A 102 11.29 10.72 18.52
CA ASN A 102 11.89 9.63 17.76
C ASN A 102 12.28 10.02 16.31
N TYR A 103 12.14 11.30 15.96
CA TYR A 103 12.65 11.91 14.73
C TYR A 103 12.65 13.45 14.86
N PRO A 104 13.49 14.18 14.12
CA PRO A 104 13.54 15.64 14.15
C PRO A 104 12.18 16.29 13.82
N GLY A 105 11.75 17.27 14.62
CA GLY A 105 10.44 17.92 14.49
C GLY A 105 9.24 17.08 14.94
N GLY A 106 9.47 15.87 15.46
CA GLY A 106 8.47 15.04 16.13
C GLY A 106 8.05 15.58 17.50
N ALA A 107 6.93 15.07 18.01
CA ALA A 107 6.53 15.31 19.41
C ALA A 107 7.34 14.42 20.37
N ALA A 108 7.33 14.73 21.66
CA ALA A 108 7.93 13.87 22.67
C ALA A 108 7.33 12.45 22.63
N GLU A 109 8.19 11.43 22.48
CA GLU A 109 7.82 10.02 22.53
C GLU A 109 8.11 9.48 23.94
N ILE A 110 7.18 8.71 24.50
CA ILE A 110 7.20 8.33 25.92
C ILE A 110 8.40 7.44 26.28
N SER A 111 8.75 6.48 25.42
CA SER A 111 9.83 5.52 25.65
C SER A 111 11.20 6.17 25.54
N THR A 112 11.42 6.98 24.49
CA THR A 112 12.63 7.79 24.30
C THR A 112 12.78 8.77 25.45
N SER A 113 11.70 9.45 25.86
CA SER A 113 11.75 10.44 26.93
C SER A 113 12.08 9.86 28.30
N VAL A 114 11.49 8.72 28.66
CA VAL A 114 11.76 8.06 29.94
C VAL A 114 13.20 7.55 30.02
N LYS A 115 13.73 6.97 28.94
CA LYS A 115 15.13 6.53 28.89
C LYS A 115 16.09 7.73 28.96
N GLY A 116 15.81 8.80 28.20
CA GLY A 116 16.61 10.02 28.21
C GLY A 116 16.68 10.65 29.61
N TYR A 117 15.54 10.82 30.28
CA TYR A 117 15.50 11.28 31.67
C TYR A 117 16.32 10.40 32.60
N PHE A 118 16.15 9.07 32.50
CA PHE A 118 16.83 8.13 33.38
C PHE A 118 18.35 8.16 33.17
N ALA A 119 18.80 8.20 31.92
CA ALA A 119 20.20 8.32 31.56
C ALA A 119 20.84 9.62 32.08
N LEU A 120 20.16 10.77 31.92
CA LEU A 120 20.61 12.05 32.49
C LEU A 120 20.74 12.00 34.01
N LYS A 121 19.75 11.41 34.69
CA LYS A 121 19.79 11.27 36.14
C LYS A 121 20.97 10.43 36.61
N ILE A 122 21.24 9.30 35.94
CA ILE A 122 22.37 8.42 36.27
C ILE A 122 23.72 9.13 36.08
N THR A 123 23.86 9.85 34.97
CA THR A 123 25.10 10.55 34.62
C THR A 123 25.37 11.80 35.47
N GLY A 124 24.38 12.26 36.25
CA GLY A 124 24.56 13.24 37.31
C GLY A 124 23.77 14.54 37.15
N THR A 125 22.85 14.63 36.18
CA THR A 125 21.99 15.81 36.02
C THR A 125 20.97 15.88 37.16
N PRO A 126 20.94 16.97 37.96
CA PRO A 126 20.03 17.11 39.10
C PRO A 126 18.55 17.12 38.71
N VAL A 127 17.67 16.54 39.53
CA VAL A 127 16.21 16.43 39.26
C VAL A 127 15.46 17.77 39.28
N ASP A 128 16.08 18.80 39.86
CA ASP A 128 15.63 20.19 39.90
C ASP A 128 16.25 21.04 38.79
N HIS A 129 17.15 20.48 37.97
CA HIS A 129 17.63 21.13 36.76
C HIS A 129 16.44 21.44 35.82
N PRO A 130 16.36 22.63 35.19
CA PRO A 130 15.23 23.02 34.36
C PRO A 130 14.86 21.98 33.27
N ALA A 131 15.87 21.41 32.60
CA ALA A 131 15.69 20.34 31.60
C ALA A 131 15.00 19.09 32.20
N MET A 132 15.36 18.70 33.42
CA MET A 132 14.80 17.53 34.09
C MET A 132 13.36 17.80 34.56
N VAL A 133 13.08 19.00 35.06
CA VAL A 133 11.72 19.40 35.45
C VAL A 133 10.76 19.32 34.26
N LYS A 134 11.13 19.92 33.12
CA LYS A 134 10.32 19.85 31.90
C LYS A 134 10.14 18.43 31.38
N ALA A 135 11.22 17.64 31.35
CA ALA A 135 11.12 16.23 30.93
C ALA A 135 10.17 15.44 31.82
N ARG A 136 10.23 15.61 33.14
CA ARG A 136 9.31 14.95 34.08
C ARG A 136 7.85 15.36 33.80
N GLU A 137 7.58 16.64 33.59
CA GLU A 137 6.24 17.15 33.29
C GLU A 137 5.70 16.57 31.96
N ALA A 138 6.51 16.57 30.90
CA ALA A 138 6.18 15.98 29.61
C ALA A 138 5.90 14.47 29.72
N ILE A 139 6.77 13.73 30.41
CA ILE A 139 6.61 12.29 30.65
C ILE A 139 5.31 11.99 31.40
N LEU A 140 4.99 12.75 32.45
CA LEU A 140 3.77 12.54 33.22
C LEU A 140 2.51 12.88 32.40
N ALA A 141 2.56 13.89 31.54
CA ALA A 141 1.48 14.24 30.61
C ALA A 141 1.22 13.13 29.57
N LEU A 142 2.27 12.40 29.17
CA LEU A 142 2.20 11.25 28.27
C LEU A 142 1.77 9.92 28.96
N GLY A 143 1.37 9.97 30.23
CA GLY A 143 0.93 8.78 30.99
C GLY A 143 2.00 8.15 31.88
N GLY A 144 3.17 8.78 31.98
CA GLY A 144 4.28 8.37 32.84
C GLY A 144 5.02 7.12 32.37
N ALA A 145 6.01 6.69 33.15
CA ALA A 145 6.85 5.52 32.84
C ALA A 145 6.07 4.20 32.65
N SER A 146 4.81 4.14 33.12
CA SER A 146 3.92 2.99 32.93
C SER A 146 3.30 2.90 31.52
N ALA A 147 3.53 3.89 30.65
CA ALA A 147 3.05 3.91 29.28
C ALA A 147 4.13 3.48 28.25
N CYS A 148 5.36 3.22 28.68
CA CYS A 148 6.44 2.82 27.77
C CYS A 148 6.23 1.45 27.10
N ASN A 149 6.86 1.27 25.94
CA ASN A 149 6.91 0.00 25.22
C ASN A 149 7.67 -1.11 25.96
N SER A 150 7.60 -2.34 25.45
CA SER A 150 8.21 -3.52 26.06
C SER A 150 9.75 -3.44 26.17
N PHE A 151 10.45 -2.89 25.18
CA PHE A 151 11.92 -2.71 25.23
C PHE A 151 12.34 -1.84 26.41
N THR A 152 11.67 -0.71 26.60
CA THR A 152 11.95 0.19 27.74
C THR A 152 11.76 -0.52 29.07
N ARG A 153 10.71 -1.34 29.18
CA ARG A 153 10.46 -2.13 30.40
C ARG A 153 11.62 -3.06 30.73
N PHE A 154 12.25 -3.70 29.74
CA PHE A 154 13.41 -4.55 29.99
C PHE A 154 14.60 -3.77 30.58
N TYR A 155 14.89 -2.55 30.10
CA TYR A 155 15.92 -1.70 30.70
C TYR A 155 15.54 -1.21 32.11
N LEU A 156 14.27 -0.86 32.33
CA LEU A 156 13.79 -0.48 33.66
C LEU A 156 13.89 -1.66 34.65
N ALA A 157 13.60 -2.88 34.21
CA ALA A 157 13.74 -4.08 35.02
C ALA A 157 15.22 -4.42 35.31
N LEU A 158 16.09 -4.30 34.29
CA LEU A 158 17.53 -4.50 34.39
C LEU A 158 18.18 -3.66 35.49
N LEU A 159 17.69 -2.43 35.69
CA LEU A 159 18.17 -1.49 36.71
C LEU A 159 17.25 -1.38 37.95
N GLY A 160 16.38 -2.37 38.15
CA GLY A 160 15.57 -2.53 39.37
C GLY A 160 14.48 -1.47 39.57
N GLN A 161 14.09 -0.75 38.52
CA GLN A 161 13.03 0.26 38.58
C GLN A 161 11.64 -0.38 38.58
N ILE A 162 11.47 -1.50 37.88
CA ILE A 162 10.28 -2.35 37.87
C ILE A 162 10.68 -3.83 38.04
N SER A 163 9.71 -4.75 38.15
CA SER A 163 9.97 -6.19 38.17
C SER A 163 10.03 -6.77 36.76
N TYR A 164 10.85 -7.80 36.53
CA TYR A 164 10.79 -8.60 35.29
C TYR A 164 9.42 -9.26 35.07
N ASP A 165 8.61 -9.44 36.13
CA ASP A 165 7.24 -9.94 35.99
C ASP A 165 6.30 -8.94 35.26
N ASP A 166 6.70 -7.67 35.17
CA ASP A 166 6.01 -6.61 34.41
C ASP A 166 6.42 -6.58 32.92
N CYS A 167 7.50 -7.26 32.56
CA CYS A 167 7.93 -7.44 31.16
C CYS A 167 7.15 -8.59 30.48
N PRO A 168 6.99 -8.56 29.14
CA PRO A 168 6.59 -9.74 28.38
C PRO A 168 7.56 -10.91 28.57
N THR A 169 7.04 -12.13 28.66
CA THR A 169 7.87 -13.34 28.77
C THR A 169 8.40 -13.75 27.40
N VAL A 170 9.72 -13.95 27.30
CA VAL A 170 10.38 -14.49 26.10
C VAL A 170 11.08 -15.80 26.50
N PRO A 171 10.41 -16.96 26.37
CA PRO A 171 10.96 -18.22 26.87
C PRO A 171 12.06 -18.76 25.93
N PRO A 172 13.22 -19.22 26.44
CA PRO A 172 14.29 -19.77 25.61
C PRO A 172 13.89 -21.07 24.89
N GLU A 173 12.83 -21.74 25.33
CA GLU A 173 12.24 -22.89 24.65
C GLU A 173 11.68 -22.55 23.25
N VAL A 174 11.47 -21.27 22.92
CA VAL A 174 11.03 -20.84 21.58
C VAL A 174 12.00 -21.31 20.48
N VAL A 175 13.30 -21.40 20.79
CA VAL A 175 14.35 -21.88 19.88
C VAL A 175 14.21 -23.37 19.56
N LEU A 176 13.52 -24.13 20.42
CA LEU A 176 13.29 -25.56 20.23
C LEU A 176 12.07 -25.87 19.35
N ILE A 177 11.26 -24.86 19.01
CA ILE A 177 10.04 -25.05 18.22
C ILE A 177 10.44 -25.38 16.77
N PRO A 178 10.04 -26.54 16.22
CA PRO A 178 10.39 -26.92 14.86
C PRO A 178 9.88 -25.91 13.82
N SER A 179 10.67 -25.66 12.77
CA SER A 179 10.38 -24.69 11.70
C SER A 179 9.07 -24.92 10.94
N ARG A 180 8.52 -26.14 10.98
CA ARG A 180 7.23 -26.49 10.36
C ARG A 180 6.00 -25.85 11.03
N PHE A 181 6.17 -25.21 12.19
CA PHE A 181 5.10 -24.54 12.91
C PHE A 181 5.14 -23.03 12.66
N ASN A 182 3.99 -22.40 12.40
CA ASN A 182 3.87 -20.98 12.05
C ASN A 182 4.08 -19.99 13.22
N TYR A 183 4.83 -20.42 14.25
CA TYR A 183 5.20 -19.66 15.45
C TYR A 183 6.60 -20.04 15.96
N SER A 184 7.39 -20.75 15.15
CA SER A 184 8.83 -20.96 15.39
C SER A 184 9.63 -19.67 15.11
N LEU A 185 10.94 -19.70 15.39
CA LEU A 185 11.84 -18.61 14.99
C LEU A 185 11.78 -18.31 13.48
N SER A 186 11.71 -19.34 12.64
CA SER A 186 11.61 -19.21 11.16
C SER A 186 10.27 -18.65 10.66
N ALA A 187 9.37 -18.27 11.56
CA ALA A 187 8.13 -17.55 11.27
C ALA A 187 8.19 -16.09 11.73
N MET A 188 9.35 -15.63 12.22
CA MET A 188 9.63 -14.25 12.62
C MET A 188 10.66 -13.64 11.67
N SER A 189 10.62 -12.32 11.50
CA SER A 189 11.59 -11.61 10.67
C SER A 189 13.04 -11.80 11.16
N ALA A 190 14.01 -11.65 10.25
CA ALA A 190 15.44 -11.67 10.54
C ALA A 190 15.83 -10.85 11.80
N TRP A 191 15.48 -9.57 11.84
CA TRP A 191 15.78 -8.71 12.99
C TRP A 191 15.08 -9.17 14.28
N THR A 192 13.85 -9.69 14.20
CA THR A 192 13.14 -10.20 15.38
C THR A 192 13.82 -11.44 15.94
N ARG A 193 14.26 -12.37 15.08
CA ARG A 193 15.01 -13.56 15.52
C ARG A 193 16.27 -13.17 16.28
N SER A 194 17.07 -12.28 15.70
CA SER A 194 18.31 -11.76 16.30
C SER A 194 18.08 -11.05 17.64
N ILE A 195 16.91 -10.44 17.87
CA ILE A 195 16.55 -9.84 19.17
C ILE A 195 16.04 -10.90 20.16
N VAL A 196 15.09 -11.72 19.74
CA VAL A 196 14.34 -12.65 20.60
C VAL A 196 15.26 -13.72 21.19
N VAL A 197 16.23 -14.23 20.43
CA VAL A 197 17.10 -15.31 20.90
C VAL A 197 17.97 -14.89 22.10
N PRO A 198 18.81 -13.85 22.05
CA PRO A 198 19.57 -13.40 23.22
C PRO A 198 18.66 -12.85 24.33
N LEU A 199 17.58 -12.14 23.98
CA LEU A 199 16.60 -11.66 24.96
C LEU A 199 15.92 -12.82 25.71
N SER A 200 15.75 -13.99 25.10
CA SER A 200 15.18 -15.15 25.78
C SER A 200 16.07 -15.69 26.91
N ILE A 201 17.39 -15.56 26.75
CA ILE A 201 18.37 -15.89 27.79
C ILE A 201 18.26 -14.84 28.91
N VAL A 202 18.25 -13.55 28.57
CA VAL A 202 18.07 -12.46 29.54
C VAL A 202 16.74 -12.60 30.30
N SER A 203 15.65 -12.94 29.60
CA SER A 203 14.31 -13.16 30.18
C SER A 203 14.26 -14.37 31.13
N HIS A 204 15.10 -15.38 30.89
CA HIS A 204 15.26 -16.51 31.81
C HIS A 204 15.99 -16.13 33.10
N TYR A 205 17.16 -15.48 32.98
CA TYR A 205 18.01 -15.16 34.13
C TYR A 205 17.52 -13.94 34.92
N LYS A 206 16.79 -13.03 34.27
CA LYS A 206 16.21 -11.81 34.87
C LYS A 206 17.27 -10.99 35.63
N PRO A 207 18.39 -10.61 34.97
CA PRO A 207 19.50 -9.91 35.63
C PRO A 207 19.06 -8.56 36.20
N VAL A 208 19.45 -8.23 37.44
CA VAL A 208 19.11 -6.94 38.06
C VAL A 208 20.33 -6.33 38.75
N ARG A 209 20.70 -5.10 38.38
CA ARG A 209 21.53 -4.23 39.23
C ARG A 209 20.63 -3.30 40.02
N LYS A 210 20.63 -3.41 41.34
CA LYS A 210 19.91 -2.46 42.22
C LYS A 210 20.69 -1.16 42.30
N LEU A 211 20.06 -0.07 41.89
CA LEU A 211 20.62 1.28 42.02
C LEU A 211 20.35 1.85 43.42
N ALA A 212 21.16 2.83 43.82
CA ALA A 212 20.91 3.60 45.03
C ALA A 212 19.57 4.37 44.90
N PRO A 213 18.79 4.53 45.99
CA PRO A 213 17.45 5.13 45.93
C PRO A 213 17.39 6.50 45.25
N GLU A 214 18.42 7.32 45.42
CA GLU A 214 18.56 8.65 44.82
C GLU A 214 18.65 8.63 43.28
N LEU A 215 19.07 7.52 42.68
CA LEU A 215 19.14 7.32 41.24
C LEU A 215 17.86 6.69 40.66
N GLY A 216 16.90 6.29 41.49
CA GLY A 216 15.64 5.70 41.03
C GLY A 216 14.70 6.72 40.39
N ILE A 217 13.78 6.28 39.52
CA ILE A 217 12.90 7.16 38.72
C ILE A 217 11.43 7.14 39.19
N GLY A 218 11.19 7.04 40.50
CA GLY A 218 9.83 6.95 41.05
C GLY A 218 8.93 8.14 40.69
N GLU A 219 9.52 9.31 40.52
CA GLU A 219 8.88 10.57 40.12
C GLU A 219 8.31 10.57 38.69
N LEU A 220 8.67 9.59 37.85
CA LEU A 220 8.14 9.45 36.50
C LEU A 220 6.85 8.61 36.44
N PHE A 221 6.41 8.03 37.56
CA PHE A 221 5.19 7.21 37.63
C PHE A 221 4.00 8.06 38.06
N VAL A 222 2.87 7.92 37.35
CA VAL A 222 1.62 8.61 37.70
C VAL A 222 1.17 8.21 39.11
N ALA A 223 0.89 9.22 39.94
CA ALA A 223 0.53 9.07 41.36
C ALA A 223 1.58 8.30 42.20
N GLY A 224 2.84 8.22 41.75
CA GLY A 224 3.91 7.50 42.45
C GLY A 224 3.71 5.97 42.50
N THR A 225 2.69 5.44 41.83
CA THR A 225 2.43 4.01 41.80
C THR A 225 3.20 3.35 40.66
N LYS A 226 4.11 2.43 40.98
CA LYS A 226 4.79 1.56 39.99
C LYS A 226 3.86 0.50 39.37
N ALA A 227 2.55 0.71 39.42
CA ALA A 227 1.58 -0.26 38.96
C ALA A 227 1.45 -0.18 37.43
N TRP A 228 1.92 -1.22 36.74
CA TRP A 228 1.83 -1.28 35.28
C TRP A 228 0.38 -1.40 34.82
N VAL A 229 -0.10 -0.42 34.05
CA VAL A 229 -1.44 -0.45 33.48
C VAL A 229 -1.47 -1.47 32.35
N ARG A 230 -2.06 -2.63 32.59
CA ARG A 230 -2.22 -3.65 31.57
C ARG A 230 -3.25 -3.20 30.52
N PRO A 231 -2.94 -3.24 29.22
CA PRO A 231 -3.90 -2.86 28.19
C PRO A 231 -5.15 -3.74 28.27
N ARG A 232 -6.32 -3.09 28.13
CA ARG A 232 -7.62 -3.79 28.17
C ARG A 232 -7.97 -4.26 26.77
N HIS A 233 -7.99 -5.58 26.57
CA HIS A 233 -8.41 -6.18 25.32
C HIS A 233 -9.83 -6.78 25.41
N PRO A 234 -10.62 -6.74 24.31
CA PRO A 234 -11.92 -7.40 24.23
C PRO A 234 -11.85 -8.89 24.62
N LEU A 235 -12.95 -9.44 25.15
CA LEU A 235 -13.06 -10.82 25.64
C LEU A 235 -12.64 -11.88 24.61
N PHE A 236 -13.00 -11.68 23.34
CA PHE A 236 -12.67 -12.57 22.23
C PHE A 236 -11.72 -11.87 21.25
N SER A 237 -10.45 -11.70 21.66
CA SER A 237 -9.41 -11.09 20.84
C SER A 237 -8.07 -11.79 21.00
N TRP A 238 -7.24 -11.75 19.95
CA TRP A 238 -5.88 -12.27 19.99
C TRP A 238 -5.03 -11.62 21.09
N GLY A 239 -5.21 -10.32 21.34
CA GLY A 239 -4.52 -9.63 22.43
C GLY A 239 -4.84 -10.23 23.81
N ARG A 240 -6.12 -10.52 24.09
CA ARG A 240 -6.51 -11.18 25.36
C ARG A 240 -6.02 -12.62 25.45
N PHE A 241 -6.03 -13.35 24.34
CA PHE A 241 -5.45 -14.70 24.27
C PHE A 241 -3.95 -14.65 24.62
N PHE A 242 -3.16 -13.84 23.93
CA PHE A 242 -1.72 -13.75 24.16
C PHE A 242 -1.33 -13.18 25.52
N MET A 243 -2.12 -12.26 26.09
CA MET A 243 -1.97 -11.88 27.49
C MET A 243 -2.20 -13.05 28.46
N SER A 244 -3.14 -13.94 28.14
CA SER A 244 -3.41 -15.13 28.95
C SER A 244 -2.29 -16.17 28.79
N VAL A 245 -1.74 -16.30 27.57
CA VAL A 245 -0.55 -17.10 27.28
C VAL A 245 0.65 -16.57 28.08
N ASP A 246 0.93 -15.27 28.08
CA ASP A 246 2.02 -14.68 28.87
C ASP A 246 1.86 -14.99 30.37
N ARG A 247 0.65 -14.84 30.94
CA ARG A 247 0.40 -15.22 32.35
C ARG A 247 0.60 -16.72 32.58
N GLY A 248 0.16 -17.55 31.62
CA GLY A 248 0.36 -18.99 31.65
C GLY A 248 1.83 -19.36 31.61
N LEU A 249 2.63 -18.68 30.77
CA LEU A 249 4.08 -18.85 30.68
C LEU A 249 4.78 -18.41 31.97
N LYS A 250 4.41 -17.28 32.57
CA LYS A 250 4.94 -16.84 33.88
C LYS A 250 4.62 -17.82 35.01
N TRP A 251 3.44 -18.42 34.97
CA TRP A 251 3.07 -19.48 35.92
C TRP A 251 3.85 -20.77 35.64
N ALA A 252 3.95 -21.16 34.36
CA ALA A 252 4.68 -22.34 33.92
C ALA A 252 6.19 -22.22 34.17
N ASP A 253 6.76 -21.01 34.16
CA ASP A 253 8.16 -20.72 34.52
C ASP A 253 8.55 -21.32 35.88
N ARG A 254 7.57 -21.42 36.80
CA ARG A 254 7.75 -22.01 38.14
C ARG A 254 7.66 -23.54 38.17
N LEU A 255 7.14 -24.16 37.11
CA LEU A 255 6.78 -25.58 37.05
C LEU A 255 7.48 -26.35 35.92
N LEU A 256 8.04 -25.64 34.93
CA LEU A 256 8.72 -26.24 33.78
C LEU A 256 9.91 -27.08 34.27
N PRO A 257 10.07 -28.32 33.75
CA PRO A 257 11.20 -29.15 34.12
C PRO A 257 12.52 -28.43 33.83
N THR A 258 13.41 -28.37 34.82
CA THR A 258 14.74 -27.72 34.70
C THR A 258 15.53 -28.26 33.51
N SER A 259 15.33 -29.52 33.12
CA SER A 259 15.95 -30.14 31.95
C SER A 259 15.49 -29.50 30.63
N LEU A 260 14.20 -29.15 30.48
CA LEU A 260 13.68 -28.50 29.28
C LEU A 260 14.17 -27.05 29.19
N ARG A 261 14.12 -26.31 30.31
CA ARG A 261 14.64 -24.94 30.39
C ARG A 261 16.12 -24.88 30.01
N ARG A 262 16.93 -25.77 30.60
CA ARG A 262 18.36 -25.88 30.30
C ARG A 262 18.61 -26.17 28.81
N ARG A 263 17.81 -27.05 28.19
CA ARG A 263 17.90 -27.32 26.74
C ARG A 263 17.57 -26.09 25.90
N GLY A 264 16.54 -25.32 26.28
CA GLY A 264 16.19 -24.06 25.62
C GLY A 264 17.33 -23.06 25.66
N VAL A 265 17.89 -22.81 26.85
CA VAL A 265 19.03 -21.89 27.05
C VAL A 265 20.25 -22.34 26.24
N GLN A 266 20.56 -23.63 26.25
CA GLN A 266 21.67 -24.17 25.47
C GLN A 266 21.45 -24.04 23.95
N ALA A 267 20.22 -24.20 23.48
CA ALA A 267 19.88 -24.00 22.07
C ALA A 267 19.98 -22.53 21.68
N ALA A 268 19.46 -21.61 22.49
CA ALA A 268 19.58 -20.16 22.28
C ALA A 268 21.05 -19.71 22.28
N HIS A 269 21.85 -20.21 23.23
CA HIS A 269 23.28 -19.91 23.30
C HIS A 269 24.02 -20.41 22.06
N ARG A 270 23.77 -21.66 21.64
CA ARG A 270 24.40 -22.22 20.44
C ARG A 270 24.03 -21.41 19.19
N TRP A 271 22.74 -21.13 19.00
CA TRP A 271 22.26 -20.33 17.87
C TRP A 271 22.98 -18.97 17.85
N MET A 272 23.09 -18.30 19.00
CA MET A 272 23.79 -17.02 19.09
C MET A 272 25.26 -17.11 18.66
N LEU A 273 26.02 -18.10 19.15
CA LEU A 273 27.44 -18.27 18.75
C LEU A 273 27.60 -18.62 17.27
N GLU A 274 26.70 -19.43 16.71
CA GLU A 274 26.71 -19.75 15.27
C GLU A 274 26.51 -18.48 14.42
N HIS A 275 25.68 -17.54 14.89
CA HIS A 275 25.37 -16.29 14.17
C HIS A 275 26.37 -15.14 14.43
N PHE A 276 27.46 -15.39 15.15
CA PHE A 276 28.58 -14.44 15.24
C PHE A 276 29.56 -14.59 14.08
N GLU A 277 29.58 -15.76 13.45
CA GLU A 277 30.49 -16.07 12.36
C GLU A 277 30.23 -15.13 11.17
N ASP A 278 31.29 -14.50 10.67
CA ASP A 278 31.28 -13.57 9.52
C ASP A 278 30.18 -12.49 9.60
N SER A 279 29.91 -11.99 10.81
CA SER A 279 28.91 -10.94 11.06
C SER A 279 29.47 -9.87 11.99
N ASP A 280 29.17 -8.60 11.72
CA ASP A 280 29.60 -7.46 12.54
C ASP A 280 28.71 -7.29 13.79
N GLY A 281 28.59 -8.36 14.56
CA GLY A 281 27.60 -8.48 15.64
C GLY A 281 26.36 -9.25 15.20
N LEU A 282 25.56 -9.68 16.18
CA LEU A 282 24.40 -10.52 15.90
C LEU A 282 23.37 -9.77 15.04
N GLY A 283 23.21 -10.19 13.78
CA GLY A 283 22.37 -9.50 12.82
C GLY A 283 22.83 -8.10 12.42
N ALA A 284 24.05 -7.70 12.82
CA ALA A 284 24.69 -6.42 12.54
C ALA A 284 23.88 -5.16 12.91
N ILE A 285 22.93 -5.27 13.85
CA ILE A 285 22.10 -4.16 14.33
C ILE A 285 22.19 -3.98 15.85
N TYR A 286 22.02 -2.74 16.31
CA TYR A 286 22.25 -2.32 17.69
C TYR A 286 21.51 -3.15 18.77
N PRO A 287 20.18 -3.41 18.68
CA PRO A 287 19.47 -4.05 19.80
C PRO A 287 19.93 -5.50 20.10
N PRO A 288 20.10 -6.39 19.11
CA PRO A 288 20.74 -7.69 19.31
C PRO A 288 22.14 -7.63 19.91
N MET A 289 22.98 -6.65 19.55
CA MET A 289 24.32 -6.50 20.12
C MET A 289 24.26 -6.24 21.62
N VAL A 290 23.36 -5.35 22.05
CA VAL A 290 23.13 -5.08 23.48
C VAL A 290 22.67 -6.34 24.21
N TYR A 291 21.67 -7.04 23.68
CA TYR A 291 21.17 -8.25 24.32
C TYR A 291 22.19 -9.39 24.30
N THR A 292 23.07 -9.44 23.31
CA THR A 292 24.19 -10.39 23.26
C THR A 292 25.14 -10.18 24.43
N ILE A 293 25.55 -8.93 24.68
CA ILE A 293 26.43 -8.58 25.82
C ILE A 293 25.77 -9.00 27.15
N LEU A 294 24.48 -8.71 27.32
CA LEU A 294 23.73 -9.11 28.52
C LEU A 294 23.58 -10.64 28.63
N ALA A 295 23.32 -11.33 27.52
CA ALA A 295 23.17 -12.78 27.49
C ALA A 295 24.48 -13.49 27.85
N LEU A 296 25.61 -13.04 27.29
CA LEU A 296 26.95 -13.56 27.64
C LEU A 296 27.25 -13.38 29.14
N ARG A 297 26.89 -12.23 29.71
CA ARG A 297 27.01 -12.00 31.15
C ARG A 297 26.12 -12.94 31.97
N CYS A 298 24.90 -13.22 31.53
CA CYS A 298 23.99 -14.17 32.18
C CYS A 298 24.48 -15.62 32.09
N LEU A 299 25.28 -15.94 31.07
CA LEU A 299 25.90 -17.24 30.86
C LEU A 299 27.26 -17.39 31.57
N ASP A 300 27.60 -16.45 32.46
CA ASP A 300 28.83 -16.43 33.26
C ASP A 300 30.13 -16.41 32.42
N TYR A 301 30.11 -15.79 31.23
CA TYR A 301 31.34 -15.51 30.48
C TYR A 301 32.22 -14.52 31.25
N GLU A 302 33.53 -14.76 31.27
CA GLU A 302 34.49 -13.81 31.83
C GLU A 302 34.54 -12.53 30.98
N ASP A 303 34.61 -11.37 31.63
CA ASP A 303 34.64 -10.06 30.96
C ASP A 303 35.88 -9.91 30.04
N SER A 304 36.98 -10.62 30.35
CA SER A 304 38.21 -10.68 29.54
C SER A 304 38.18 -11.74 28.43
N SER A 305 37.09 -12.50 28.29
CA SER A 305 37.00 -13.53 27.24
C SER A 305 36.98 -12.90 25.85
N PRO A 306 37.58 -13.55 24.84
CA PRO A 306 37.57 -13.04 23.47
C PRO A 306 36.17 -12.78 22.91
N THR A 307 35.19 -13.61 23.29
CA THR A 307 33.79 -13.47 22.86
C THR A 307 33.12 -12.22 23.44
N VAL A 308 33.34 -11.92 24.73
CA VAL A 308 32.79 -10.71 25.36
C VAL A 308 33.49 -9.46 24.82
N ALA A 309 34.82 -9.51 24.66
CA ALA A 309 35.58 -8.42 24.05
C ALA A 309 35.12 -8.13 22.61
N TRP A 310 34.86 -9.18 21.82
CA TRP A 310 34.28 -9.06 20.49
C TRP A 310 32.90 -8.39 20.53
N ALA A 311 31.99 -8.85 21.39
CA ALA A 311 30.63 -8.32 21.48
C ALA A 311 30.61 -6.82 21.85
N TRP A 312 31.47 -6.39 22.80
CA TRP A 312 31.63 -4.98 23.12
C TRP A 312 32.20 -4.17 21.94
N ARG A 313 33.21 -4.72 21.26
CA ARG A 313 33.78 -4.07 20.08
C ARG A 313 32.74 -3.83 19.00
N GLN A 314 31.87 -4.80 18.70
CA GLN A 314 30.83 -4.62 17.67
C GLN A 314 29.90 -3.45 18.01
N LEU A 315 29.52 -3.30 19.29
CA LEU A 315 28.70 -2.18 19.73
C LEU A 315 29.48 -0.84 19.71
N ASP A 316 30.74 -0.85 20.11
CA ASP A 316 31.60 0.34 20.12
C ASP A 316 31.96 0.80 18.69
N ASP A 317 31.99 -0.09 17.70
CA ASP A 317 32.25 0.23 16.30
C ASP A 317 31.09 1.05 15.66
N LEU A 318 29.90 1.08 16.29
CA LEU A 318 28.76 1.94 15.89
C LEU A 318 28.87 3.38 16.42
N ARG A 319 29.88 3.68 17.23
CA ARG A 319 30.02 4.96 17.94
C ARG A 319 30.60 6.06 17.06
N ILE A 320 30.00 7.25 17.15
CA ILE A 320 30.52 8.48 16.58
C ILE A 320 30.82 9.47 17.71
N ASP A 321 32.08 9.84 17.84
CA ASP A 321 32.52 10.90 18.75
C ASP A 321 32.69 12.21 17.97
N GLU A 322 31.93 13.24 18.36
CA GLU A 322 32.00 14.56 17.74
C GLU A 322 32.23 15.64 18.81
N GLY A 323 33.48 16.10 18.91
CA GLY A 323 33.88 17.05 19.95
C GLY A 323 33.54 16.54 21.36
N GLU A 324 32.60 17.23 21.99
CA GLU A 324 32.15 16.96 23.36
C GLU A 324 30.92 16.03 23.43
N THR A 325 30.36 15.59 22.31
CA THR A 325 29.23 14.65 22.27
C THR A 325 29.64 13.29 21.72
N THR A 326 28.85 12.28 22.08
CA THR A 326 28.95 10.94 21.51
C THR A 326 27.55 10.49 21.16
N ARG A 327 27.38 9.99 19.93
CA ARG A 327 26.16 9.34 19.45
C ARG A 327 26.47 7.97 18.86
N PHE A 328 25.44 7.15 18.67
CA PHE A 328 25.54 5.80 18.13
C PHE A 328 24.68 5.65 16.88
N GLN A 329 25.18 4.88 15.92
CA GLN A 329 24.42 4.45 14.77
C GLN A 329 23.61 3.19 15.11
N PRO A 330 22.43 2.96 14.50
CA PRO A 330 21.67 1.72 14.69
C PRO A 330 22.31 0.52 13.99
N CYS A 331 22.99 0.78 12.86
CA CYS A 331 23.90 -0.09 12.11
C CYS A 331 24.69 0.81 11.13
N VAL A 332 25.46 0.24 10.22
CA VAL A 332 26.21 0.99 9.19
C VAL A 332 25.73 0.58 7.79
N SER A 333 25.74 1.51 6.82
CA SER A 333 25.13 1.34 5.49
C SER A 333 26.09 1.26 4.29
N PRO A 334 27.31 0.71 4.39
CA PRO A 334 28.33 0.84 3.35
C PRO A 334 27.97 0.18 2.02
N VAL A 335 27.28 -0.97 2.03
CA VAL A 335 26.91 -1.66 0.77
C VAL A 335 25.83 -0.87 0.04
N TRP A 336 24.80 -0.47 0.76
CA TRP A 336 23.71 0.37 0.29
C TRP A 336 24.22 1.70 -0.29
N ASP A 337 25.03 2.42 0.48
CA ASP A 337 25.58 3.72 0.11
C ASP A 337 26.48 3.62 -1.12
N THR A 338 27.29 2.56 -1.22
CA THR A 338 28.18 2.32 -2.36
C THR A 338 27.39 2.01 -3.62
N ALA A 339 26.35 1.17 -3.53
CA ALA A 339 25.52 0.83 -4.69
C ALA A 339 24.78 2.05 -5.24
N ILE A 340 24.11 2.81 -4.37
CA ILE A 340 23.42 4.07 -4.75
C ILE A 340 24.41 5.07 -5.34
N THR A 341 25.56 5.28 -4.70
CA THR A 341 26.54 6.27 -5.16
C THR A 341 27.16 5.88 -6.51
N THR A 342 27.41 4.60 -6.73
CA THR A 342 27.88 4.09 -8.03
C THR A 342 26.85 4.35 -9.12
N ILE A 343 25.56 4.12 -8.85
CA ILE A 343 24.47 4.44 -9.78
C ILE A 343 24.40 5.95 -10.03
N ALA A 344 24.54 6.78 -8.99
CA ALA A 344 24.47 8.24 -9.12
C ALA A 344 25.62 8.82 -9.95
N LEU A 345 26.84 8.33 -9.73
CA LEU A 345 28.02 8.73 -10.50
C LEU A 345 27.91 8.27 -11.95
N ALA A 346 27.46 7.03 -12.17
CA ALA A 346 27.18 6.52 -13.51
C ALA A 346 26.12 7.36 -14.22
N ASP A 347 25.04 7.75 -13.54
CA ASP A 347 24.02 8.65 -14.07
C ASP A 347 24.61 10.04 -14.38
N ALA A 348 25.59 10.52 -13.62
CA ALA A 348 26.25 11.83 -13.80
C ALA A 348 27.41 11.86 -14.81
N ASP A 349 27.37 10.97 -15.81
CA ASP A 349 28.35 10.83 -16.89
C ASP A 349 29.79 10.54 -16.42
N GLU A 350 29.96 9.96 -15.22
CA GLU A 350 31.25 9.38 -14.84
C GLU A 350 31.51 8.14 -15.72
N PRO A 351 32.67 8.05 -16.42
CA PRO A 351 32.96 6.92 -17.29
C PRO A 351 32.89 5.58 -16.54
N ALA A 352 32.36 4.54 -17.18
CA ALA A 352 32.32 3.21 -16.57
C ALA A 352 33.73 2.74 -16.18
N ASP A 353 34.73 2.98 -17.03
CA ASP A 353 36.14 2.66 -16.79
C ASP A 353 36.87 3.65 -15.86
N ALA A 354 36.14 4.58 -15.22
CA ALA A 354 36.71 5.43 -14.20
C ALA A 354 37.19 4.58 -13.01
N PRO A 355 38.37 4.88 -12.44
CA PRO A 355 38.90 4.13 -11.30
C PRO A 355 37.97 4.07 -10.09
N ALA A 356 37.11 5.10 -9.91
CA ALA A 356 36.14 5.13 -8.84
C ALA A 356 35.07 4.04 -9.01
N ILE A 357 34.50 3.89 -10.22
CA ILE A 357 33.48 2.89 -10.54
C ILE A 357 34.06 1.47 -10.47
N GLU A 358 35.27 1.26 -11.02
CA GLU A 358 35.94 -0.04 -11.00
C GLU A 358 36.21 -0.52 -9.56
N LYS A 359 36.74 0.35 -8.70
CA LYS A 359 36.99 0.02 -7.29
C LYS A 359 35.70 -0.29 -6.54
N ALA A 360 34.63 0.48 -6.78
CA ALA A 360 33.34 0.25 -6.17
C ALA A 360 32.76 -1.10 -6.56
N ALA A 361 32.80 -1.45 -7.85
CA ALA A 361 32.35 -2.74 -8.36
C ALA A 361 33.16 -3.90 -7.74
N HIS A 362 34.49 -3.79 -7.72
CA HIS A 362 35.35 -4.80 -7.08
C HIS A 362 35.06 -4.98 -5.59
N TRP A 363 34.85 -3.87 -4.87
CA TRP A 363 34.50 -3.91 -3.47
C TRP A 363 33.14 -4.58 -3.25
N LEU A 364 32.12 -4.24 -4.04
CA LEU A 364 30.79 -4.83 -3.98
C LEU A 364 30.82 -6.34 -4.25
N ILE A 365 31.57 -6.81 -5.25
CA ILE A 365 31.75 -8.27 -5.49
C ILE A 365 32.33 -8.95 -4.25
N GLY A 366 33.30 -8.32 -3.60
CA GLY A 366 33.91 -8.81 -2.36
C GLY A 366 32.93 -8.94 -1.19
N LYS A 367 31.73 -8.35 -1.30
CA LYS A 367 30.66 -8.42 -0.30
C LYS A 367 29.56 -9.44 -0.62
N GLU A 368 29.62 -10.13 -1.75
CA GLU A 368 28.64 -11.19 -2.08
C GLU A 368 28.67 -12.30 -1.03
N LEU A 369 27.51 -12.62 -0.44
CA LEU A 369 27.39 -13.71 0.52
C LEU A 369 27.33 -15.06 -0.21
N ARG A 370 28.38 -15.86 -0.05
CA ARG A 370 28.48 -17.21 -0.63
C ARG A 370 28.05 -18.33 0.32
N ARG A 371 27.57 -17.97 1.51
CA ARG A 371 27.09 -18.89 2.54
C ARG A 371 25.57 -18.78 2.69
N GLY A 372 24.94 -19.92 2.93
CA GLY A 372 23.53 -19.98 3.26
C GLY A 372 23.18 -19.32 4.60
N GLY A 373 22.17 -18.46 4.58
CA GLY A 373 21.66 -17.78 5.76
C GLY A 373 20.35 -18.36 6.29
N ASP A 374 19.74 -17.62 7.20
CA ASP A 374 18.57 -18.04 7.96
C ASP A 374 17.29 -18.14 7.07
N TRP A 375 17.32 -17.48 5.91
CA TRP A 375 16.33 -17.55 4.83
C TRP A 375 16.23 -18.94 4.17
N GLN A 376 17.30 -19.74 4.21
CA GLN A 376 17.34 -21.07 3.58
C GLN A 376 16.36 -22.06 4.19
N VAL A 377 15.88 -21.81 5.41
CA VAL A 377 14.82 -22.63 6.03
C VAL A 377 13.58 -22.67 5.14
N ARG A 378 13.28 -21.59 4.42
CA ARG A 378 12.12 -21.48 3.52
C ARG A 378 12.46 -21.64 2.05
N ARG A 379 13.74 -21.55 1.70
CA ARG A 379 14.27 -21.77 0.35
C ARG A 379 15.43 -22.76 0.38
N PRO A 380 15.19 -24.02 0.82
CA PRO A 380 16.25 -25.02 0.87
C PRO A 380 16.74 -25.36 -0.54
N GLY A 381 18.05 -25.49 -0.69
CA GLY A 381 18.69 -25.87 -1.97
C GLY A 381 18.84 -24.74 -2.98
N VAL A 382 18.42 -23.51 -2.66
CA VAL A 382 18.77 -22.33 -3.45
C VAL A 382 20.24 -22.00 -3.22
N GLU A 383 20.97 -21.77 -4.30
CA GLU A 383 22.38 -21.37 -4.23
C GLU A 383 22.51 -20.06 -3.43
N PRO A 384 23.38 -19.99 -2.41
CA PRO A 384 23.61 -18.76 -1.68
C PRO A 384 24.16 -17.66 -2.58
N SER A 385 23.57 -16.48 -2.46
CA SER A 385 24.00 -15.22 -3.04
C SER A 385 23.29 -14.10 -2.28
N GLY A 386 23.54 -12.86 -2.68
CA GLY A 386 22.91 -11.67 -2.10
C GLY A 386 23.93 -10.86 -1.32
N TRP A 387 23.54 -9.64 -0.96
CA TRP A 387 24.38 -8.68 -0.29
C TRP A 387 23.72 -8.22 1.00
N PRO A 388 24.49 -8.06 2.10
CA PRO A 388 23.98 -7.43 3.30
C PRO A 388 23.98 -5.91 3.14
N PHE A 389 23.30 -5.23 4.07
CA PHE A 389 23.34 -3.77 4.19
C PHE A 389 24.68 -3.28 4.77
N GLU A 390 25.23 -4.03 5.73
CA GLU A 390 26.44 -3.73 6.49
C GLU A 390 27.74 -4.23 5.82
N TYR A 391 28.89 -4.10 6.49
CA TYR A 391 30.17 -4.65 5.98
C TYR A 391 30.20 -6.18 5.99
N ALA A 392 29.65 -6.82 7.02
CA ALA A 392 29.52 -8.27 7.15
C ALA A 392 28.26 -8.65 7.94
N ASN A 393 27.41 -9.46 7.32
CA ASN A 393 26.20 -10.00 7.96
C ASN A 393 25.81 -11.33 7.30
N ALA A 394 26.62 -12.37 7.50
CA ALA A 394 26.60 -13.59 6.68
C ALA A 394 25.25 -14.33 6.62
N PHE A 395 24.38 -14.14 7.60
CA PHE A 395 23.10 -14.85 7.70
C PHE A 395 21.93 -14.10 7.07
N TYR A 396 22.09 -12.80 6.80
CA TYR A 396 21.00 -11.89 6.44
C TYR A 396 21.37 -11.02 5.22
N PRO A 397 21.46 -11.61 4.01
CA PRO A 397 21.38 -10.81 2.79
C PRO A 397 20.04 -10.06 2.73
N ASP A 398 20.08 -8.83 2.26
CA ASP A 398 18.92 -7.98 2.04
C ASP A 398 18.56 -7.95 0.54
N ILE A 399 17.27 -8.06 0.24
CA ILE A 399 16.70 -8.13 -1.10
C ILE A 399 16.84 -6.79 -1.82
N ASP A 400 16.68 -5.69 -1.09
CA ASP A 400 16.81 -4.33 -1.60
C ASP A 400 18.27 -4.01 -1.94
N ASP A 401 19.21 -4.29 -1.02
CA ASP A 401 20.65 -4.18 -1.26
C ASP A 401 21.07 -5.03 -2.45
N THR A 402 20.62 -6.28 -2.50
CA THR A 402 20.93 -7.17 -3.62
C THR A 402 20.46 -6.57 -4.96
N ALA A 403 19.25 -6.03 -5.04
CA ALA A 403 18.75 -5.39 -6.25
C ALA A 403 19.59 -4.17 -6.66
N MET A 404 19.97 -3.34 -5.69
CA MET A 404 20.79 -2.15 -5.91
C MET A 404 22.22 -2.49 -6.33
N VAL A 405 22.84 -3.49 -5.70
CA VAL A 405 24.19 -3.94 -6.07
C VAL A 405 24.19 -4.50 -7.48
N LEU A 406 23.21 -5.30 -7.88
CA LEU A 406 23.10 -5.80 -9.25
C LEU A 406 23.03 -4.63 -10.25
N MET A 407 22.22 -3.62 -9.97
CA MET A 407 22.14 -2.41 -10.80
C MET A 407 23.48 -1.66 -10.84
N ALA A 408 24.17 -1.51 -9.72
CA ALA A 408 25.49 -0.89 -9.67
C ALA A 408 26.54 -1.69 -10.49
N LEU A 409 26.56 -3.01 -10.38
CA LEU A 409 27.48 -3.88 -11.12
C LEU A 409 27.26 -3.82 -12.64
N LEU A 410 26.01 -3.68 -13.10
CA LEU A 410 25.70 -3.49 -14.53
C LEU A 410 26.31 -2.21 -15.12
N ARG A 411 26.64 -1.23 -14.28
CA ARG A 411 27.26 0.04 -14.69
C ARG A 411 28.80 -0.03 -14.71
N SER A 412 29.38 -1.18 -14.34
CA SER A 412 30.82 -1.44 -14.39
C SER A 412 31.29 -1.90 -15.78
N PRO A 413 32.52 -1.56 -16.21
CA PRO A 413 33.09 -1.97 -17.49
C PRO A 413 33.25 -3.49 -17.59
N GLY A 414 33.44 -4.16 -16.45
CA GLY A 414 33.58 -5.60 -16.35
C GLY A 414 32.26 -6.36 -16.18
N ALA A 415 31.10 -5.72 -16.36
CA ALA A 415 29.79 -6.38 -16.18
C ALA A 415 29.65 -7.73 -16.94
N ASP A 416 30.23 -7.81 -18.13
CA ASP A 416 30.23 -9.01 -18.99
C ASP A 416 31.39 -9.98 -18.70
N GLU A 417 32.33 -9.60 -17.82
CA GLU A 417 33.44 -10.46 -17.44
C GLU A 417 32.98 -11.53 -16.45
N ALA A 418 33.52 -12.75 -16.60
CA ALA A 418 33.04 -13.93 -15.89
C ALA A 418 32.83 -13.73 -14.37
N PRO A 419 33.76 -13.10 -13.59
CA PRO A 419 33.54 -12.93 -12.15
C PRO A 419 32.30 -12.10 -11.79
N ILE A 420 32.05 -11.02 -12.54
CA ILE A 420 30.91 -10.13 -12.31
C ILE A 420 29.63 -10.73 -12.89
N ALA A 421 29.68 -11.22 -14.13
CA ALA A 421 28.54 -11.82 -14.79
C ALA A 421 27.98 -13.03 -14.01
N GLU A 422 28.86 -13.88 -13.46
CA GLU A 422 28.44 -14.99 -12.61
C GLU A 422 27.83 -14.52 -11.28
N SER A 423 28.39 -13.49 -10.66
CA SER A 423 27.83 -12.88 -9.44
C SER A 423 26.44 -12.29 -9.69
N ILE A 424 26.28 -11.58 -10.81
CA ILE A 424 24.99 -11.03 -11.26
C ILE A 424 23.98 -12.15 -11.45
N ALA A 425 24.35 -13.23 -12.14
CA ALA A 425 23.45 -14.36 -12.39
C ALA A 425 23.00 -15.04 -11.08
N ARG A 426 23.92 -15.24 -10.14
CA ARG A 426 23.60 -15.85 -8.83
C ARG A 426 22.71 -14.94 -7.98
N GLY A 427 23.04 -13.65 -7.89
CA GLY A 427 22.22 -12.65 -7.19
C GLY A 427 20.81 -12.57 -7.75
N THR A 428 20.68 -12.59 -9.09
CA THR A 428 19.38 -12.59 -9.77
C THR A 428 18.58 -13.86 -9.46
N ASN A 429 19.20 -15.03 -9.52
CA ASN A 429 18.54 -16.30 -9.18
C ASN A 429 18.07 -16.32 -7.72
N TRP A 430 18.88 -15.76 -6.83
CA TRP A 430 18.52 -15.61 -5.43
C TRP A 430 17.32 -14.66 -5.26
N LEU A 431 17.32 -13.47 -5.88
CA LEU A 431 16.17 -12.54 -5.85
C LEU A 431 14.88 -13.20 -6.35
N LEU A 432 14.93 -13.91 -7.48
CA LEU A 432 13.76 -14.61 -8.02
C LEU A 432 13.24 -15.68 -7.06
N ALA A 433 14.13 -16.38 -6.37
CA ALA A 433 13.75 -17.39 -5.38
C ALA A 433 13.13 -16.75 -4.12
N MET A 434 13.50 -15.53 -3.78
CA MET A 434 13.04 -14.82 -2.58
C MET A 434 11.65 -14.15 -2.74
N GLN A 435 10.97 -14.33 -3.87
CA GLN A 435 9.61 -13.80 -4.05
C GLN A 435 8.59 -14.48 -3.12
N ASN A 436 7.71 -13.66 -2.53
CA ASN A 436 6.59 -14.11 -1.70
C ASN A 436 5.44 -14.69 -2.54
N ARG A 437 4.58 -15.48 -1.90
CA ARG A 437 3.40 -16.08 -2.54
C ARG A 437 2.38 -15.05 -3.02
N ASP A 438 2.34 -13.89 -2.39
CA ASP A 438 1.48 -12.79 -2.79
C ASP A 438 2.02 -12.04 -4.01
N GLY A 439 3.20 -12.40 -4.52
CA GLY A 439 3.84 -11.82 -5.69
C GLY A 439 4.79 -10.67 -5.39
N GLY A 440 4.82 -10.13 -4.18
CA GLY A 440 5.77 -9.09 -3.81
C GLY A 440 7.11 -9.64 -3.31
N TRP A 441 7.98 -8.73 -2.90
CA TRP A 441 9.23 -9.01 -2.18
C TRP A 441 9.26 -8.25 -0.86
N ALA A 442 9.85 -8.88 0.15
CA ALA A 442 10.11 -8.33 1.48
C ALA A 442 11.60 -7.93 1.60
N ALA A 443 12.10 -7.61 2.80
CA ALA A 443 13.49 -7.19 2.97
C ALA A 443 14.49 -8.36 3.06
N PHE A 444 14.22 -9.39 3.88
CA PHE A 444 15.19 -10.47 4.13
C PHE A 444 14.62 -11.87 3.91
N ASP A 445 13.34 -12.08 4.21
CA ASP A 445 12.74 -13.41 4.31
C ASP A 445 11.56 -13.61 3.35
N VAL A 446 11.11 -14.87 3.24
CA VAL A 446 9.97 -15.26 2.41
C VAL A 446 8.77 -15.68 3.27
N ASP A 447 7.57 -15.18 2.95
CA ASP A 447 6.27 -15.56 3.51
C ASP A 447 6.25 -15.41 5.06
N ILE A 448 6.83 -14.32 5.58
CA ILE A 448 6.81 -13.93 6.99
C ILE A 448 5.74 -12.85 7.22
N ASP A 449 4.48 -13.22 6.96
CA ASP A 449 3.31 -12.33 6.89
C ASP A 449 2.20 -12.68 7.90
N ASN A 450 2.49 -13.52 8.90
CA ASN A 450 1.50 -13.99 9.87
C ASN A 450 1.14 -12.93 10.92
N GLU A 451 0.15 -12.10 10.63
CA GLU A 451 -0.40 -11.03 11.50
C GLU A 451 -0.82 -11.47 12.91
N VAL A 452 -0.97 -12.76 13.18
CA VAL A 452 -1.24 -13.23 14.55
C VAL A 452 -0.04 -12.96 15.46
N LEU A 453 1.20 -13.04 14.95
CA LEU A 453 2.42 -12.81 15.73
C LEU A 453 2.56 -11.34 16.18
N THR A 454 1.96 -10.38 15.47
CA THR A 454 1.93 -8.96 15.87
C THR A 454 1.04 -8.71 17.10
N LYS A 455 0.36 -9.74 17.62
CA LYS A 455 -0.51 -9.66 18.82
C LYS A 455 0.13 -10.24 20.07
N VAL A 456 1.34 -10.79 19.98
CA VAL A 456 2.15 -11.22 21.13
C VAL A 456 2.50 -9.98 21.98
N PRO A 457 2.56 -10.05 23.32
CA PRO A 457 2.75 -8.85 24.15
C PRO A 457 4.11 -8.16 23.95
N PHE A 458 5.10 -8.89 23.43
CA PHE A 458 6.39 -8.36 23.02
C PHE A 458 6.32 -7.56 21.71
N ALA A 459 5.34 -7.84 20.84
CA ALA A 459 5.21 -7.25 19.51
C ALA A 459 4.59 -5.84 19.49
N ASP A 460 4.66 -5.10 20.60
CA ASP A 460 4.05 -3.77 20.74
C ASP A 460 4.72 -2.65 19.92
N HIS A 461 5.73 -3.01 19.13
CA HIS A 461 6.48 -2.19 18.18
C HIS A 461 6.33 -2.66 16.72
N ASN A 462 5.38 -3.57 16.44
CA ASN A 462 4.99 -4.04 15.10
C ASN A 462 6.14 -4.55 14.19
N ALA A 463 7.23 -5.07 14.77
CA ALA A 463 8.39 -5.53 14.00
C ALA A 463 8.46 -7.06 13.80
N MET A 464 7.45 -7.83 14.23
CA MET A 464 7.55 -9.32 14.18
C MET A 464 7.63 -9.91 12.77
N LEU A 465 7.21 -9.15 11.76
CA LEU A 465 6.95 -9.63 10.40
C LEU A 465 7.83 -8.93 9.38
N ASP A 466 8.07 -9.61 8.26
CA ASP A 466 8.75 -9.08 7.08
C ASP A 466 7.84 -9.33 5.86
N PRO A 467 6.72 -8.57 5.75
CA PRO A 467 5.79 -8.72 4.64
C PRO A 467 6.34 -8.06 3.38
N SER A 468 5.78 -8.40 2.23
CA SER A 468 6.06 -7.66 1.01
C SER A 468 5.72 -6.18 1.14
N CYS A 469 6.46 -5.33 0.42
CA CYS A 469 6.21 -3.89 0.35
C CYS A 469 6.36 -3.35 -1.09
N PRO A 470 5.60 -2.28 -1.45
CA PRO A 470 5.62 -1.74 -2.81
C PRO A 470 6.98 -1.22 -3.27
N ASP A 471 7.72 -0.57 -2.38
CA ASP A 471 9.06 -0.02 -2.65
C ASP A 471 10.06 -1.12 -3.03
N ILE A 472 10.24 -2.17 -2.21
CA ILE A 472 11.18 -3.26 -2.55
C ILE A 472 10.69 -4.05 -3.78
N THR A 473 9.39 -4.31 -3.88
CA THR A 473 8.84 -5.03 -5.04
C THR A 473 9.15 -4.27 -6.34
N ALA A 474 8.99 -2.96 -6.35
CA ALA A 474 9.33 -2.13 -7.49
C ALA A 474 10.83 -2.00 -7.73
N ARG A 475 11.67 -2.02 -6.68
CA ARG A 475 13.13 -2.07 -6.79
C ARG A 475 13.62 -3.35 -7.47
N VAL A 476 13.07 -4.50 -7.07
CA VAL A 476 13.38 -5.78 -7.73
C VAL A 476 12.92 -5.77 -9.18
N ILE A 477 11.75 -5.20 -9.49
CA ILE A 477 11.27 -5.05 -10.88
C ILE A 477 12.19 -4.12 -11.69
N GLU A 478 12.71 -3.04 -11.09
CA GLU A 478 13.71 -2.16 -11.71
C GLU A 478 14.98 -2.95 -12.06
N SER A 479 15.53 -3.66 -11.09
CA SER A 479 16.73 -4.49 -11.28
C SER A 479 16.53 -5.55 -12.37
N LEU A 480 15.38 -6.22 -12.39
CA LEU A 480 15.04 -7.19 -13.43
C LEU A 480 14.88 -6.53 -14.82
N GLY A 481 14.36 -5.30 -14.88
CA GLY A 481 14.29 -4.51 -16.11
C GLY A 481 15.68 -4.17 -16.66
N ASP A 482 16.57 -3.68 -15.80
CA ASP A 482 17.98 -3.39 -16.13
C ASP A 482 18.72 -4.66 -16.59
N LEU A 483 18.36 -5.84 -16.06
CA LEU A 483 18.87 -7.15 -16.45
C LEU A 483 18.24 -7.72 -17.74
N GLY A 484 17.29 -7.01 -18.36
CA GLY A 484 16.66 -7.41 -19.62
C GLY A 484 15.57 -8.47 -19.50
N TYR A 485 15.01 -8.69 -18.30
CA TYR A 485 13.86 -9.60 -18.15
C TYR A 485 12.62 -9.00 -18.83
N PRO A 486 11.81 -9.82 -19.52
CA PRO A 486 10.61 -9.31 -20.17
C PRO A 486 9.49 -9.05 -19.15
N ILE A 487 8.62 -8.09 -19.47
CA ILE A 487 7.47 -7.72 -18.64
C ILE A 487 6.51 -8.89 -18.34
N ASP A 488 6.45 -9.89 -19.21
CA ASP A 488 5.61 -11.08 -19.08
C ASP A 488 6.29 -12.24 -18.32
N HIS A 489 7.52 -12.04 -17.84
CA HIS A 489 8.18 -13.01 -16.99
C HIS A 489 7.29 -13.32 -15.76
N PRO A 490 7.08 -14.59 -15.38
CA PRO A 490 6.10 -14.93 -14.33
C PRO A 490 6.33 -14.25 -12.98
N ALA A 491 7.59 -14.01 -12.61
CA ALA A 491 7.91 -13.28 -11.37
C ALA A 491 7.53 -11.80 -11.47
N VAL A 492 7.81 -11.16 -12.62
CA VAL A 492 7.48 -9.76 -12.89
C VAL A 492 5.97 -9.58 -12.91
N ALA A 493 5.23 -10.41 -13.66
CA ALA A 493 3.77 -10.35 -13.73
C ALA A 493 3.10 -10.42 -12.35
N ARG A 494 3.58 -11.33 -11.47
CA ARG A 494 3.10 -11.41 -10.08
C ARG A 494 3.45 -10.18 -9.25
N GLY A 495 4.63 -9.60 -9.46
CA GLY A 495 5.06 -8.34 -8.84
C GLY A 495 4.18 -7.17 -9.26
N LEU A 496 3.85 -7.06 -10.55
CA LEU A 496 2.91 -6.07 -11.08
C LEU A 496 1.53 -6.22 -10.42
N ASP A 497 1.00 -7.44 -10.36
CA ASP A 497 -0.27 -7.74 -9.67
C ASP A 497 -0.25 -7.36 -8.19
N TYR A 498 0.90 -7.50 -7.52
CA TYR A 498 1.11 -7.02 -6.17
C TYR A 498 1.05 -5.49 -6.09
N LEU A 499 1.79 -4.78 -6.95
CA LEU A 499 1.79 -3.31 -6.97
C LEU A 499 0.41 -2.72 -7.24
N TRP A 500 -0.36 -3.31 -8.15
CA TRP A 500 -1.73 -2.84 -8.46
C TRP A 500 -2.73 -3.05 -7.33
N ARG A 501 -2.51 -4.06 -6.47
CA ARG A 501 -3.35 -4.29 -5.29
C ARG A 501 -3.00 -3.35 -4.13
N ASN A 502 -1.81 -2.78 -4.14
CA ASN A 502 -1.27 -1.93 -3.08
C ASN A 502 -1.16 -0.45 -3.49
N GLN A 503 -1.77 -0.05 -4.61
CA GLN A 503 -1.91 1.35 -4.96
C GLN A 503 -3.00 2.00 -4.10
N GLU A 504 -2.69 3.17 -3.53
CA GLU A 504 -3.63 3.96 -2.75
C GLU A 504 -4.73 4.60 -3.63
N PRO A 505 -5.90 4.93 -3.07
CA PRO A 505 -6.97 5.59 -3.82
C PRO A 505 -6.56 6.92 -4.46
N GLU A 506 -5.58 7.62 -3.92
CA GLU A 506 -5.03 8.86 -4.47
C GLU A 506 -4.06 8.62 -5.64
N GLY A 507 -3.57 7.39 -5.84
CA GLY A 507 -2.65 7.01 -6.90
C GLY A 507 -1.21 6.74 -6.43
N CYS A 508 -0.87 7.12 -5.20
CA CYS A 508 0.44 6.88 -4.62
C CYS A 508 0.63 5.45 -4.12
N TRP A 509 1.87 5.09 -3.78
CA TRP A 509 2.23 3.84 -3.12
C TRP A 509 2.92 4.09 -1.80
N TYR A 510 2.65 3.25 -0.81
CA TYR A 510 3.26 3.29 0.51
C TYR A 510 4.75 2.94 0.44
N GLY A 511 5.59 3.75 1.09
CA GLY A 511 7.01 3.46 1.33
C GLY A 511 7.17 2.84 2.71
N ARG A 512 7.78 1.66 2.78
CA ARG A 512 8.05 0.95 4.03
C ARG A 512 9.40 1.33 4.62
N TRP A 513 10.39 1.61 3.77
CA TRP A 513 11.79 1.84 4.18
C TRP A 513 12.29 3.28 3.93
N GLY A 514 11.59 4.06 3.10
CA GLY A 514 11.80 5.49 2.93
C GLY A 514 10.51 6.26 3.20
N VAL A 515 10.61 7.47 3.75
CA VAL A 515 9.48 8.30 4.19
C VAL A 515 8.86 9.03 2.99
N ASN A 516 7.60 8.80 2.63
CA ASN A 516 6.80 7.58 2.74
C ASN A 516 6.17 7.34 1.36
N TYR A 517 5.10 8.06 1.06
CA TYR A 517 4.36 7.89 -0.18
C TYR A 517 5.10 8.51 -1.37
N ILE A 518 5.90 9.55 -1.14
CA ILE A 518 6.80 10.09 -2.17
C ILE A 518 7.83 9.03 -2.58
N TYR A 519 8.48 8.40 -1.59
CA TYR A 519 9.46 7.34 -1.80
C TYR A 519 8.87 6.14 -2.53
N GLY A 520 7.75 5.60 -2.02
CA GLY A 520 7.08 4.45 -2.63
C GLY A 520 6.59 4.73 -4.05
N THR A 521 6.03 5.91 -4.29
CA THR A 521 5.52 6.28 -5.63
C THR A 521 6.63 6.47 -6.64
N TRP A 522 7.72 7.15 -6.26
CA TRP A 522 8.90 7.28 -7.11
C TRP A 522 9.44 5.92 -7.52
N GLN A 523 9.68 5.04 -6.55
CA GLN A 523 10.28 3.74 -6.81
C GLN A 523 9.42 2.89 -7.74
N VAL A 524 8.09 2.93 -7.55
CA VAL A 524 7.13 2.27 -8.44
C VAL A 524 7.24 2.82 -9.86
N LEU A 525 7.11 4.13 -10.06
CA LEU A 525 7.21 4.73 -11.39
C LEU A 525 8.54 4.39 -12.09
N GLN A 526 9.64 4.43 -11.33
CA GLN A 526 10.98 4.10 -11.81
C GLN A 526 11.10 2.63 -12.23
N GLY A 527 10.67 1.68 -11.39
CA GLY A 527 10.72 0.26 -11.71
C GLY A 527 9.85 -0.13 -12.90
N LEU A 528 8.65 0.46 -13.01
CA LEU A 528 7.78 0.24 -14.16
C LEU A 528 8.34 0.81 -15.46
N LYS A 529 9.06 1.94 -15.39
CA LYS A 529 9.77 2.47 -16.55
C LYS A 529 10.89 1.53 -17.01
N SER A 530 11.70 1.01 -16.08
CA SER A 530 12.82 0.12 -16.40
C SER A 530 12.35 -1.21 -17.02
N ILE A 531 11.29 -1.83 -16.49
CA ILE A 531 10.75 -3.10 -17.05
C ILE A 531 9.99 -2.92 -18.38
N GLY A 532 9.94 -1.70 -18.91
CA GLY A 532 9.30 -1.39 -20.20
C GLY A 532 7.76 -1.36 -20.14
N HIS A 533 7.17 -1.07 -18.97
CA HIS A 533 5.73 -0.86 -18.87
C HIS A 533 5.33 0.45 -19.57
N ALA A 534 4.15 0.46 -20.19
CA ALA A 534 3.58 1.67 -20.76
C ALA A 534 3.26 2.68 -19.65
N MET A 535 3.92 3.84 -19.65
CA MET A 535 3.83 4.84 -18.58
C MET A 535 2.58 5.72 -18.67
N ASP A 536 1.81 5.61 -19.75
CA ASP A 536 0.49 6.20 -19.95
C ASP A 536 -0.65 5.35 -19.36
N ALA A 537 -0.32 4.21 -18.74
CA ALA A 537 -1.28 3.40 -18.01
C ALA A 537 -1.98 4.25 -16.91
N PRO A 538 -3.32 4.20 -16.78
CA PRO A 538 -4.06 5.08 -15.87
C PRO A 538 -3.55 5.08 -14.42
N ALA A 539 -3.14 3.92 -13.90
CA ALA A 539 -2.57 3.79 -12.57
C ALA A 539 -1.27 4.59 -12.41
N LEU A 540 -0.38 4.55 -13.40
CA LEU A 540 0.91 5.23 -13.36
C LEU A 540 0.76 6.74 -13.61
N VAL A 541 -0.14 7.12 -14.53
CA VAL A 541 -0.54 8.52 -14.74
C VAL A 541 -1.04 9.14 -13.44
N LYS A 542 -1.90 8.41 -12.72
CA LYS A 542 -2.45 8.86 -11.44
C LYS A 542 -1.38 9.00 -10.35
N GLY A 543 -0.38 8.11 -10.32
CA GLY A 543 0.76 8.23 -9.43
C GLY A 543 1.61 9.48 -9.72
N ALA A 544 1.85 9.76 -11.01
CA ALA A 544 2.55 10.96 -11.44
C ALA A 544 1.75 12.25 -11.18
N ASP A 545 0.43 12.23 -11.43
CA ASP A 545 -0.48 13.34 -11.08
C ASP A 545 -0.48 13.61 -9.58
N TRP A 546 -0.44 12.56 -8.77
CA TRP A 546 -0.35 12.72 -7.32
C TRP A 546 0.96 13.41 -6.91
N LEU A 547 2.11 13.00 -7.46
CA LEU A 547 3.39 13.68 -7.22
C LEU A 547 3.30 15.17 -7.57
N GLU A 548 2.78 15.53 -8.74
CA GLU A 548 2.60 16.95 -9.11
C GLU A 548 1.66 17.68 -8.14
N SER A 549 0.58 17.02 -7.70
CA SER A 549 -0.43 17.63 -6.82
C SER A 549 0.11 17.97 -5.43
N VAL A 550 1.15 17.27 -4.97
CA VAL A 550 1.78 17.49 -3.65
C VAL A 550 3.08 18.30 -3.73
N GLN A 551 3.43 18.85 -4.91
CA GLN A 551 4.56 19.77 -5.03
C GLN A 551 4.30 21.05 -4.23
N GLN A 552 5.30 21.47 -3.45
CA GLN A 552 5.15 22.64 -2.58
C GLN A 552 5.44 23.97 -3.31
N PRO A 553 5.04 25.13 -2.76
CA PRO A 553 5.24 26.43 -3.41
C PRO A 553 6.70 26.76 -3.76
N CYS A 554 7.67 26.27 -2.97
CA CYS A 554 9.10 26.45 -3.24
C CYS A 554 9.62 25.63 -4.44
N GLY A 555 8.83 24.70 -4.98
CA GLY A 555 9.23 23.80 -6.07
C GLY A 555 9.71 22.43 -5.59
N GLY A 556 10.13 22.32 -4.32
CA GLY A 556 10.51 21.05 -3.72
C GLY A 556 9.33 20.20 -3.26
N TRP A 557 9.67 18.99 -2.81
CA TRP A 557 8.77 18.04 -2.17
C TRP A 557 9.30 17.67 -0.79
N GLY A 558 8.36 17.44 0.14
CA GLY A 558 8.67 17.13 1.52
C GLY A 558 7.56 16.32 2.13
N GLU A 559 7.92 15.28 2.88
CA GLU A 559 6.97 14.42 3.58
C GLU A 559 7.48 14.09 4.99
N THR A 560 6.67 14.38 6.01
CA THR A 560 7.04 14.14 7.41
C THR A 560 6.91 12.67 7.79
N CYS A 561 7.78 12.17 8.68
CA CYS A 561 7.64 10.86 9.33
C CYS A 561 6.25 10.66 9.97
N ARG A 562 5.57 11.74 10.40
CA ARG A 562 4.21 11.66 10.98
C ARG A 562 3.17 11.06 10.02
N THR A 563 3.42 11.07 8.71
CA THR A 563 2.52 10.48 7.69
C THR A 563 2.25 8.97 7.92
N TYR A 564 3.12 8.26 8.65
CA TYR A 564 2.89 6.86 9.04
C TYR A 564 1.77 6.71 10.10
N ASP A 565 1.62 7.70 10.98
CA ASP A 565 0.56 7.77 11.99
C ASP A 565 -0.69 8.47 11.44
N GLU A 566 -0.50 9.48 10.60
CA GLU A 566 -1.54 10.34 10.05
C GLU A 566 -1.49 10.33 8.51
N PRO A 567 -2.12 9.34 7.84
CA PRO A 567 -2.08 9.20 6.37
C PRO A 567 -2.67 10.37 5.58
N ASP A 568 -3.33 11.33 6.24
CA ASP A 568 -3.85 12.54 5.59
C ASP A 568 -2.72 13.58 5.37
N LEU A 569 -1.52 13.35 5.91
CA LEU A 569 -0.30 14.13 5.69
C LEU A 569 0.54 13.62 4.49
N LYS A 570 -0.02 12.73 3.67
CA LYS A 570 0.57 12.22 2.42
C LYS A 570 1.22 13.37 1.61
N GLY A 571 2.52 13.28 1.37
CA GLY A 571 3.27 14.28 0.60
C GLY A 571 3.37 15.67 1.25
N THR A 572 3.17 15.77 2.57
CA THR A 572 3.24 17.03 3.32
C THR A 572 4.35 16.98 4.37
N GLY A 573 5.20 18.01 4.43
CA GLY A 573 6.35 18.10 5.35
C GLY A 573 7.28 19.24 4.96
N THR A 574 8.42 19.41 5.65
CA THR A 574 9.47 20.30 5.15
C THR A 574 10.04 19.73 3.85
N PRO A 575 10.20 20.52 2.78
CA PRO A 575 10.89 20.08 1.57
C PRO A 575 12.32 19.63 1.86
N THR A 576 12.69 18.47 1.34
CA THR A 576 14.03 17.88 1.51
C THR A 576 14.68 17.63 0.14
N ALA A 577 16.00 17.52 0.11
CA ALA A 577 16.73 17.29 -1.12
C ALA A 577 16.45 15.88 -1.66
N SER A 578 16.47 14.87 -0.79
CA SER A 578 16.20 13.47 -1.16
C SER A 578 14.76 13.25 -1.64
N GLN A 579 13.74 13.76 -0.93
CA GLN A 579 12.35 13.59 -1.36
C GLN A 579 12.01 14.39 -2.63
N THR A 580 12.63 15.57 -2.80
CA THR A 580 12.53 16.31 -4.07
C THR A 580 13.14 15.52 -5.21
N ALA A 581 14.32 14.93 -5.00
CA ALA A 581 14.97 14.10 -6.00
C ALA A 581 14.12 12.87 -6.38
N TRP A 582 13.52 12.17 -5.42
CA TRP A 582 12.59 11.06 -5.70
C TRP A 582 11.40 11.51 -6.54
N ALA A 583 10.74 12.61 -6.18
CA ALA A 583 9.62 13.12 -6.96
C ALA A 583 10.03 13.48 -8.40
N VAL A 584 11.17 14.17 -8.56
CA VAL A 584 11.72 14.52 -9.88
C VAL A 584 12.03 13.27 -10.71
N LEU A 585 12.73 12.29 -10.14
CA LEU A 585 13.05 11.03 -10.81
C LEU A 585 11.77 10.27 -11.21
N GLY A 586 10.75 10.25 -10.36
CA GLY A 586 9.48 9.58 -10.64
C GLY A 586 8.71 10.24 -11.78
N LEU A 587 8.72 11.57 -11.83
CA LEU A 587 8.10 12.34 -12.91
C LEU A 587 8.86 12.19 -14.24
N ILE A 588 10.20 12.13 -14.20
CA ILE A 588 11.02 11.82 -15.38
C ILE A 588 10.70 10.40 -15.88
N ALA A 589 10.63 9.41 -14.99
CA ALA A 589 10.26 8.04 -15.34
C ALA A 589 8.86 7.96 -15.98
N ALA A 590 7.92 8.77 -15.49
CA ALA A 590 6.57 8.90 -16.05
C ALA A 590 6.49 9.71 -17.37
N GLY A 591 7.63 10.11 -17.94
CA GLY A 591 7.68 10.86 -19.21
C GLY A 591 7.31 12.34 -19.09
N ARG A 592 7.37 12.93 -17.89
CA ARG A 592 6.97 14.32 -17.62
C ARG A 592 8.14 15.29 -17.48
N VAL A 593 9.25 15.04 -18.19
CA VAL A 593 10.45 15.88 -18.14
C VAL A 593 10.15 17.36 -18.43
N ALA A 594 9.30 17.62 -19.43
CA ALA A 594 8.94 18.98 -19.84
C ALA A 594 7.90 19.66 -18.91
N SER A 595 7.48 18.99 -17.83
CA SER A 595 6.52 19.58 -16.89
C SER A 595 7.16 20.74 -16.12
N PRO A 596 6.41 21.83 -15.84
CA PRO A 596 6.87 22.88 -14.93
C PRO A 596 7.21 22.36 -13.53
N ALA A 597 6.59 21.26 -13.11
CA ALA A 597 6.86 20.63 -11.83
C ALA A 597 8.30 20.11 -11.73
N VAL A 598 8.76 19.37 -12.74
CA VAL A 598 10.14 18.85 -12.80
C VAL A 598 11.15 20.00 -12.82
N ALA A 599 10.96 21.00 -13.68
CA ALA A 599 11.88 22.14 -13.76
C ALA A 599 12.00 22.91 -12.42
N ARG A 600 10.88 23.11 -11.72
CA ARG A 600 10.87 23.73 -10.38
C ARG A 600 11.52 22.87 -9.31
N GLY A 601 11.36 21.54 -9.39
CA GLY A 601 12.03 20.59 -8.49
C GLY A 601 13.54 20.62 -8.64
N VAL A 602 14.03 20.57 -9.88
CA VAL A 602 15.46 20.68 -10.17
C VAL A 602 16.00 22.05 -9.76
N GLN A 603 15.25 23.13 -10.00
CA GLN A 603 15.66 24.46 -9.54
C GLN A 603 15.75 24.54 -8.02
N PHE A 604 14.81 23.92 -7.28
CA PHE A 604 14.91 23.81 -5.82
C PHE A 604 16.21 23.10 -5.41
N LEU A 605 16.57 21.99 -6.05
CA LEU A 605 17.83 21.29 -5.76
C LEU A 605 19.05 22.18 -6.04
N VAL A 606 19.07 22.89 -7.17
CA VAL A 606 20.17 23.82 -7.51
C VAL A 606 20.28 24.97 -6.50
N ASP A 607 19.15 25.59 -6.14
CA ASP A 607 19.11 26.76 -5.27
C ASP A 607 19.46 26.43 -3.81
N THR A 608 19.23 25.18 -3.39
CA THR A 608 19.50 24.73 -2.02
C THR A 608 20.82 23.99 -1.85
N GLN A 609 21.56 23.76 -2.95
CA GLN A 609 22.87 23.13 -2.91
C GLN A 609 23.88 24.03 -2.17
N LEU A 610 24.66 23.44 -1.28
CA LEU A 610 25.76 24.11 -0.59
C LEU A 610 26.94 24.33 -1.54
N GLN A 611 27.83 25.25 -1.16
CA GLN A 611 28.99 25.61 -1.99
C GLN A 611 29.93 24.43 -2.27
N ASP A 612 29.99 23.45 -1.37
CA ASP A 612 30.80 22.25 -1.54
C ASP A 612 30.17 21.20 -2.47
N GLY A 613 28.88 21.36 -2.85
CA GLY A 613 28.15 20.41 -3.68
C GLY A 613 27.22 19.45 -2.91
N SER A 614 27.12 19.57 -1.59
CA SER A 614 26.19 18.79 -0.75
C SER A 614 24.89 19.55 -0.45
N TRP A 615 23.98 18.94 0.33
CA TRP A 615 22.75 19.57 0.82
C TRP A 615 22.63 19.41 2.33
N ASN A 616 22.07 20.43 2.98
CA ASN A 616 21.64 20.31 4.37
C ASN A 616 20.23 19.68 4.42
N GLU A 617 20.11 18.54 5.10
CA GLU A 617 18.85 17.81 5.28
C GLU A 617 18.77 17.36 6.75
N PRO A 618 18.19 18.19 7.64
CA PRO A 618 18.01 17.80 9.05
C PRO A 618 16.86 16.80 9.22
N GLU A 619 15.89 16.75 8.31
CA GLU A 619 14.77 15.82 8.35
C GLU A 619 15.20 14.37 8.13
N PHE A 620 14.50 13.45 8.79
CA PHE A 620 14.67 12.02 8.55
C PHE A 620 13.80 11.59 7.37
N THR A 621 14.43 10.95 6.39
CA THR A 621 13.79 10.48 5.15
C THR A 621 13.86 8.96 4.99
N GLY A 622 14.52 8.25 5.92
CA GLY A 622 14.52 6.79 6.03
C GLY A 622 13.61 6.27 7.15
N THR A 623 13.23 4.99 7.08
CA THR A 623 12.37 4.35 8.09
C THR A 623 12.87 2.95 8.40
N GLY A 624 13.20 2.66 9.67
CA GLY A 624 13.49 1.29 10.11
C GLY A 624 12.21 0.53 10.45
N PHE A 625 11.44 1.06 11.41
CA PHE A 625 10.15 0.51 11.83
C PHE A 625 9.09 1.62 11.83
N PRO A 626 8.10 1.61 10.92
CA PRO A 626 7.06 2.62 10.85
C PRO A 626 6.43 2.85 12.22
N ARG A 627 6.29 4.12 12.60
CA ARG A 627 5.74 4.59 13.89
C ARG A 627 6.63 4.38 15.11
N VAL A 628 7.76 3.69 14.96
CA VAL A 628 8.62 3.31 16.10
C VAL A 628 10.01 3.91 15.94
N PHE A 629 10.64 3.72 14.80
CA PHE A 629 12.05 4.05 14.59
C PHE A 629 12.31 4.56 13.17
N TYR A 630 12.89 5.75 13.09
CA TYR A 630 13.17 6.48 11.85
C TYR A 630 14.67 6.71 11.68
N LEU A 631 15.09 6.95 10.44
CA LEU A 631 16.50 7.00 10.07
C LEU A 631 16.80 8.21 9.20
N LYS A 632 18.00 8.76 9.33
CA LYS A 632 18.59 9.63 8.33
C LYS A 632 19.80 8.97 7.69
N TYR A 633 19.69 8.79 6.38
CA TYR A 633 20.78 8.37 5.52
C TYR A 633 21.50 9.62 5.02
N HIS A 634 22.69 9.90 5.53
CA HIS A 634 23.39 11.15 5.20
C HIS A 634 23.77 11.28 3.72
N LEU A 635 23.90 10.17 2.98
CA LEU A 635 24.14 10.21 1.54
C LEU A 635 22.87 10.34 0.68
N TYR A 636 21.66 10.20 1.24
CA TYR A 636 20.43 10.39 0.46
C TYR A 636 20.28 11.81 -0.05
N SER A 637 20.64 12.81 0.76
CA SER A 637 20.62 14.22 0.38
C SER A 637 21.69 14.60 -0.64
N VAL A 638 22.53 13.65 -1.08
CA VAL A 638 23.62 13.88 -2.04
C VAL A 638 23.42 13.03 -3.28
N SER A 639 23.35 11.71 -3.12
CA SER A 639 23.34 10.77 -4.25
C SER A 639 22.01 10.83 -5.03
N PHE A 640 20.86 11.00 -4.38
CA PHE A 640 19.59 11.15 -5.09
C PHE A 640 19.47 12.49 -5.83
N PRO A 641 19.81 13.65 -5.24
CA PRO A 641 19.89 14.90 -5.99
C PRO A 641 20.82 14.83 -7.20
N LEU A 642 21.99 14.18 -7.07
CA LEU A 642 22.87 13.96 -8.21
C LEU A 642 22.17 13.17 -9.32
N MET A 643 21.55 12.02 -9.01
CA MET A 643 20.78 11.24 -9.98
C MET A 643 19.68 12.07 -10.64
N ALA A 644 18.92 12.84 -9.86
CA ALA A 644 17.80 13.63 -10.35
C ALA A 644 18.26 14.73 -11.32
N ILE A 645 19.31 15.47 -10.96
CA ILE A 645 19.88 16.53 -11.81
C ILE A 645 20.48 15.93 -13.08
N ALA A 646 21.17 14.80 -12.98
CA ALA A 646 21.81 14.13 -14.11
C ALA A 646 20.79 13.62 -15.13
N ARG A 647 19.79 12.85 -14.67
CA ARG A 647 18.74 12.31 -15.54
C ARG A 647 17.87 13.41 -16.15
N TYR A 648 17.68 14.53 -15.44
CA TYR A 648 17.02 15.70 -16.00
C TYR A 648 17.79 16.30 -17.18
N GLY A 649 19.10 16.53 -17.01
CA GLY A 649 19.96 17.05 -18.08
C GLY A 649 19.99 16.14 -19.31
N GLN A 650 20.08 14.83 -19.10
CA GLN A 650 20.03 13.84 -20.18
C GLN A 650 18.69 13.81 -20.91
N ALA A 651 17.58 13.87 -20.17
CA ALA A 651 16.25 13.87 -20.76
C ALA A 651 15.98 15.14 -21.59
N LEU A 652 16.51 16.31 -21.17
CA LEU A 652 16.48 17.53 -22.00
C LEU A 652 17.32 17.39 -23.28
N ALA A 653 18.53 16.82 -23.18
CA ALA A 653 19.38 16.62 -24.35
C ALA A 653 18.73 15.72 -25.41
N GLN A 654 18.05 14.65 -24.98
CA GLN A 654 17.29 13.76 -25.86
C GLN A 654 16.12 14.48 -26.55
N ASP A 655 15.35 15.29 -25.83
CA ASP A 655 14.22 16.06 -26.39
C ASP A 655 14.68 17.12 -27.41
N HIS A 656 15.93 17.61 -27.27
CA HIS A 656 16.56 18.56 -28.20
C HIS A 656 17.37 17.90 -29.33
N GLY A 657 17.35 16.57 -29.46
CA GLY A 657 18.08 15.85 -30.52
C GLY A 657 19.60 15.96 -30.42
N LEU A 658 20.13 16.26 -29.23
CA LEU A 658 21.56 16.30 -28.96
C LEU A 658 22.07 14.89 -28.62
N SER A 659 23.22 14.51 -29.16
CA SER A 659 23.90 13.26 -28.79
C SER A 659 24.23 13.30 -27.31
N THR A 660 23.76 12.31 -26.56
CA THR A 660 24.13 12.12 -25.15
C THR A 660 25.64 11.90 -25.01
N GLY A 661 26.18 12.28 -23.84
CA GLY A 661 27.46 11.77 -23.35
C GLY A 661 27.44 10.26 -23.11
N ALA A 662 28.53 9.70 -22.60
CA ALA A 662 28.88 8.27 -22.63
C ALA A 662 27.87 7.28 -22.00
N LEU A 663 26.77 7.72 -21.38
CA LEU A 663 25.72 6.86 -20.84
C LEU A 663 24.88 6.06 -21.86
N ALA A 664 24.90 6.42 -23.14
CA ALA A 664 24.19 5.64 -24.16
C ALA A 664 24.87 4.29 -24.50
N SER A 665 26.01 3.98 -23.89
CA SER A 665 26.83 2.84 -24.32
C SER A 665 26.53 1.50 -23.64
N ARG A 666 25.74 1.44 -22.55
CA ARG A 666 25.46 0.15 -21.84
C ARG A 666 24.04 -0.02 -21.26
N ILE A 667 23.20 1.00 -21.22
CA ILE A 667 21.75 0.78 -21.05
C ILE A 667 21.25 0.29 -22.41
N PRO A 668 20.65 -0.91 -22.55
CA PRO A 668 20.10 -1.32 -23.82
C PRO A 668 19.09 -0.28 -24.27
N ALA A 669 19.41 0.44 -25.36
CA ALA A 669 18.42 1.19 -26.09
C ALA A 669 17.27 0.23 -26.40
N ALA A 670 16.02 0.70 -26.20
CA ALA A 670 14.83 -0.08 -26.55
C ALA A 670 15.06 -0.74 -27.91
N PRO A 671 14.83 -2.06 -28.07
CA PRO A 671 15.12 -2.72 -29.32
C PRO A 671 14.31 -2.03 -30.42
N ASP A 672 15.02 -1.43 -31.37
CA ASP A 672 14.44 -0.84 -32.57
C ASP A 672 13.73 -1.97 -33.32
N ARG A 673 12.41 -2.01 -33.20
CA ARG A 673 11.58 -3.01 -33.88
C ARG A 673 11.52 -2.60 -35.34
N SER A 674 12.48 -3.09 -36.12
CA SER A 674 12.36 -3.06 -37.57
C SER A 674 11.11 -3.87 -37.99
N PRO A 675 10.26 -3.37 -38.90
CA PRO A 675 9.02 -4.05 -39.28
C PRO A 675 9.20 -5.37 -40.06
N ASP A 676 10.42 -5.80 -40.37
CA ASP A 676 10.67 -6.72 -41.50
C ASP A 676 11.46 -8.01 -41.19
N GLU A 677 11.69 -8.41 -39.93
CA GLU A 677 12.33 -9.71 -39.64
C GLU A 677 11.34 -10.84 -39.27
N PRO A 678 11.34 -11.98 -40.00
CA PRO A 678 10.49 -13.13 -39.68
C PRO A 678 11.02 -13.93 -38.48
N ARG A 679 10.11 -14.28 -37.58
CA ARG A 679 10.33 -15.12 -36.38
C ARG A 679 11.15 -16.37 -36.70
N ARG A 680 12.35 -16.50 -36.13
CA ARG A 680 13.09 -17.78 -36.08
C ARG A 680 12.54 -18.65 -34.95
N SER A 681 12.27 -19.91 -35.30
CA SER A 681 11.74 -20.96 -34.45
C SER A 681 12.72 -21.35 -33.33
N SER A 682 12.21 -21.38 -32.11
CA SER A 682 12.87 -21.91 -30.91
C SER A 682 12.79 -23.44 -30.89
N ASP A 683 13.75 -24.11 -31.52
CA ASP A 683 14.03 -25.52 -31.27
C ASP A 683 15.38 -25.62 -30.54
N SER A 684 15.35 -25.87 -29.22
CA SER A 684 16.37 -26.59 -28.44
C SER A 684 16.33 -26.26 -26.93
N LEU A 685 15.19 -26.46 -26.25
CA LEU A 685 15.16 -26.58 -24.79
C LEU A 685 14.16 -27.66 -24.35
N ASP A 686 14.39 -28.90 -24.79
CA ASP A 686 13.68 -30.08 -24.30
C ASP A 686 14.70 -31.11 -23.81
N SER A 687 15.10 -31.03 -22.53
CA SER A 687 15.58 -32.20 -21.76
C SER A 687 15.81 -31.89 -20.28
N ILE A 688 14.76 -31.61 -19.52
CA ILE A 688 14.79 -31.85 -18.06
C ILE A 688 13.52 -32.60 -17.67
N ARG A 689 13.63 -33.93 -17.58
CA ARG A 689 12.58 -34.82 -17.06
C ARG A 689 12.50 -34.66 -15.53
N PHE A 690 11.41 -34.09 -15.02
CA PHE A 690 11.02 -34.24 -13.62
C PHE A 690 10.10 -35.47 -13.46
N GLY A 691 10.47 -36.33 -12.51
CA GLY A 691 9.81 -37.60 -12.23
C GLY A 691 8.39 -37.45 -11.67
N SER A 692 7.52 -38.37 -12.10
CA SER A 692 6.14 -38.52 -11.66
C SER A 692 6.06 -38.93 -10.18
N VAL A 693 5.39 -38.11 -9.36
CA VAL A 693 4.86 -38.53 -8.05
C VAL A 693 3.36 -38.70 -8.19
N GLY A 694 2.87 -39.88 -7.80
CA GLY A 694 1.55 -40.40 -8.11
C GLY A 694 0.38 -39.60 -7.50
N SER A 695 -0.65 -39.41 -8.33
CA SER A 695 -1.96 -38.90 -7.94
C SER A 695 -2.77 -40.00 -7.24
N GLY A 696 -2.90 -39.88 -5.93
CA GLY A 696 -3.88 -40.64 -5.14
C GLY A 696 -5.29 -40.19 -5.46
N GLN A 697 -6.13 -41.14 -5.90
CA GLN A 697 -7.56 -40.98 -6.17
C GLN A 697 -8.32 -40.50 -4.92
N LEU A 698 -8.99 -39.35 -5.03
CA LEU A 698 -10.14 -38.99 -4.18
C LEU A 698 -11.41 -39.21 -5.01
N GLY A 699 -12.22 -40.17 -4.56
CA GLY A 699 -13.44 -40.63 -5.25
C GLY A 699 -14.61 -39.63 -5.25
N PRO A 700 -15.63 -39.87 -6.10
CA PRO A 700 -16.72 -38.93 -6.31
C PRO A 700 -17.78 -39.09 -5.22
N ARG A 701 -18.01 -38.06 -4.41
CA ARG A 701 -19.22 -37.94 -3.57
C ARG A 701 -19.98 -36.68 -3.94
N GLY A 702 -21.20 -36.88 -4.46
CA GLY A 702 -22.30 -35.93 -4.29
C GLY A 702 -22.53 -34.90 -5.39
N ARG A 703 -22.66 -35.31 -6.65
CA ARG A 703 -23.45 -34.52 -7.62
C ARG A 703 -24.93 -34.65 -7.25
N GLN A 704 -25.44 -33.75 -6.40
CA GLN A 704 -26.86 -33.42 -6.45
C GLN A 704 -27.06 -32.52 -7.66
N ALA A 705 -27.54 -33.14 -8.74
CA ALA A 705 -28.06 -32.45 -9.90
C ALA A 705 -29.19 -31.51 -9.46
N VAL A 706 -28.96 -30.20 -9.53
CA VAL A 706 -30.07 -29.27 -9.77
C VAL A 706 -30.49 -29.53 -11.21
N GLN A 707 -31.44 -30.45 -11.36
CA GLN A 707 -32.09 -30.76 -12.62
C GLN A 707 -32.54 -29.48 -13.30
N GLY A 708 -32.24 -29.39 -14.60
CA GLY A 708 -32.74 -28.34 -15.48
C GLY A 708 -34.25 -28.20 -15.32
N SER A 709 -34.68 -27.04 -14.85
CA SER A 709 -36.07 -26.62 -14.96
C SER A 709 -36.18 -25.68 -16.16
N ASP A 710 -36.84 -26.21 -17.19
CA ASP A 710 -37.65 -25.52 -18.20
C ASP A 710 -37.72 -23.98 -18.02
N ARG A 711 -36.74 -23.24 -18.60
CA ARG A 711 -36.62 -21.77 -18.51
C ARG A 711 -37.63 -21.06 -19.42
N ARG A 712 -38.93 -21.27 -19.23
CA ARG A 712 -39.99 -20.57 -20.01
C ARG A 712 -40.28 -19.14 -19.51
N MET A 713 -39.54 -18.61 -18.53
CA MET A 713 -39.83 -17.29 -17.94
C MET A 713 -38.59 -16.41 -17.74
N ARG A 714 -38.73 -15.09 -17.96
CA ARG A 714 -37.65 -14.08 -17.78
C ARG A 714 -37.23 -13.87 -16.34
N PHE A 715 -38.17 -13.87 -15.41
CA PHE A 715 -37.88 -13.82 -13.97
C PHE A 715 -38.27 -15.13 -13.27
N PRO A 716 -37.58 -15.55 -12.19
CA PRO A 716 -38.03 -16.67 -11.37
C PRO A 716 -39.46 -16.44 -10.83
N LEU A 717 -40.34 -17.44 -10.93
CA LEU A 717 -41.77 -17.31 -10.56
C LEU A 717 -41.97 -16.80 -9.13
N GLN A 718 -41.13 -17.25 -8.20
CA GLN A 718 -41.18 -16.84 -6.79
C GLN A 718 -40.88 -15.35 -6.59
N MET A 719 -40.03 -14.77 -7.44
CA MET A 719 -39.73 -13.34 -7.41
C MET A 719 -40.92 -12.55 -7.94
N THR A 720 -41.44 -12.93 -9.12
CA THR A 720 -42.58 -12.28 -9.77
C THR A 720 -43.81 -12.27 -8.86
N SER A 721 -44.15 -13.41 -8.25
CA SER A 721 -45.31 -13.51 -7.36
C SER A 721 -45.18 -12.65 -6.10
N ARG A 722 -43.97 -12.50 -5.56
CA ARG A 722 -43.72 -11.67 -4.37
C ARG A 722 -43.80 -10.19 -4.66
N ILE A 723 -43.18 -9.74 -5.75
CA ILE A 723 -43.25 -8.34 -6.16
C ILE A 723 -44.70 -7.96 -6.48
N ALA A 724 -45.43 -8.80 -7.23
CA ALA A 724 -46.84 -8.59 -7.53
C ALA A 724 -47.69 -8.55 -6.24
N GLY A 725 -47.48 -9.49 -5.31
CA GLY A 725 -48.16 -9.52 -4.02
C GLY A 725 -47.88 -8.29 -3.15
N TYR A 726 -46.63 -7.81 -3.14
CA TYR A 726 -46.24 -6.59 -2.44
C TYR A 726 -46.94 -5.35 -3.03
N ILE A 727 -46.91 -5.19 -4.35
CA ILE A 727 -47.59 -4.09 -5.05
C ILE A 727 -49.10 -4.13 -4.77
N ALA A 728 -49.73 -5.31 -4.90
CA ALA A 728 -51.15 -5.47 -4.62
C ALA A 728 -51.51 -5.07 -3.18
N LYS A 729 -50.72 -5.52 -2.19
CA LYS A 729 -50.91 -5.14 -0.77
C LYS A 729 -50.81 -3.62 -0.57
N LYS A 730 -49.82 -2.97 -1.18
CA LYS A 730 -49.63 -1.51 -1.06
C LYS A 730 -50.72 -0.70 -1.78
N LYS A 731 -51.20 -1.19 -2.93
CA LYS A 731 -52.36 -0.60 -3.64
C LYS A 731 -53.65 -0.75 -2.82
N ILE A 732 -53.88 -1.91 -2.21
CA ILE A 732 -55.02 -2.15 -1.30
C ILE A 732 -54.96 -1.22 -0.08
N SER A 733 -53.78 -1.00 0.50
CA SER A 733 -53.59 -0.06 1.62
C SER A 733 -53.64 1.42 1.20
N ARG A 734 -53.95 1.73 -0.07
CA ARG A 734 -54.00 3.09 -0.63
C ARG A 734 -52.75 3.93 -0.35
N ALA A 735 -51.57 3.29 -0.25
CA ALA A 735 -50.32 4.00 -0.04
C ALA A 735 -49.96 4.81 -1.30
N LYS A 736 -49.86 6.13 -1.17
CA LYS A 736 -49.56 7.01 -2.31
C LYS A 736 -48.13 6.85 -2.83
N LYS A 737 -47.16 6.70 -1.93
CA LYS A 737 -45.73 6.49 -2.23
C LYS A 737 -45.21 5.32 -1.40
N PHE A 738 -44.48 4.40 -2.01
CA PHE A 738 -43.88 3.25 -1.33
C PHE A 738 -42.66 2.70 -2.10
N PRO A 739 -41.66 2.14 -1.41
CA PRO A 739 -40.42 1.72 -2.04
C PRO A 739 -40.56 0.35 -2.71
N MET A 740 -39.88 0.18 -3.84
CA MET A 740 -39.80 -1.04 -4.64
C MET A 740 -38.42 -1.67 -4.57
N VAL A 741 -37.37 -0.84 -4.61
CA VAL A 741 -35.97 -1.27 -4.53
C VAL A 741 -35.27 -0.39 -3.50
N LEU A 742 -34.49 -0.97 -2.58
CA LEU A 742 -33.59 -0.22 -1.71
C LEU A 742 -32.19 -0.25 -2.31
N MET A 743 -31.63 0.93 -2.60
CA MET A 743 -30.22 1.08 -2.95
C MET A 743 -29.42 1.19 -1.63
N LEU A 744 -28.70 0.13 -1.26
CA LEU A 744 -27.93 0.06 -0.03
C LEU A 744 -26.45 0.23 -0.34
N GLU A 745 -25.85 1.31 0.16
CA GLU A 745 -24.43 1.65 -0.04
C GLU A 745 -23.68 1.46 1.29
N PRO A 746 -23.20 0.23 1.60
CA PRO A 746 -22.53 -0.06 2.86
C PRO A 746 -21.15 0.61 2.97
N LEU A 747 -20.54 0.98 1.84
CA LEU A 747 -19.28 1.71 1.73
C LEU A 747 -19.25 2.56 0.47
N HIS A 748 -18.39 3.60 0.44
CA HIS A 748 -18.16 4.43 -0.74
C HIS A 748 -16.87 4.09 -1.50
N ALA A 749 -15.93 3.34 -0.88
CA ALA A 749 -14.67 2.93 -1.52
C ALA A 749 -14.87 1.99 -2.72
N CYS A 750 -14.09 2.17 -3.77
CA CYS A 750 -14.10 1.32 -4.96
C CYS A 750 -12.67 1.07 -5.43
N ASN A 751 -12.43 -0.07 -6.07
CA ASN A 751 -11.14 -0.42 -6.68
C ASN A 751 -10.98 0.07 -8.13
N LEU A 752 -11.96 0.82 -8.66
CA LEU A 752 -11.99 1.38 -10.02
C LEU A 752 -12.38 2.86 -9.96
N THR A 753 -11.99 3.65 -10.96
CA THR A 753 -12.31 5.09 -11.08
C THR A 753 -13.08 5.41 -12.34
N CYS A 754 -14.14 4.66 -12.64
CA CYS A 754 -14.86 4.75 -13.92
C CYS A 754 -15.26 6.20 -14.31
N THR A 755 -15.06 6.56 -15.57
CA THR A 755 -15.27 7.92 -16.11
C THR A 755 -16.70 8.43 -15.88
N GLY A 756 -17.70 7.53 -15.94
CA GLY A 756 -19.11 7.84 -15.69
C GLY A 756 -19.54 7.84 -14.22
N CYS A 757 -18.66 7.50 -13.28
CA CYS A 757 -19.02 7.31 -11.88
C CYS A 757 -18.86 8.59 -11.05
N GLY A 758 -19.96 9.28 -10.77
CA GLY A 758 -19.94 10.47 -9.89
C GLY A 758 -19.73 10.16 -8.40
N ARG A 759 -19.87 8.90 -7.96
CA ARG A 759 -20.00 8.57 -6.52
C ARG A 759 -18.69 8.64 -5.73
N ILE A 760 -17.57 8.22 -6.32
CA ILE A 760 -16.26 8.27 -5.65
C ILE A 760 -15.84 9.73 -5.44
N ARG A 761 -16.12 10.59 -6.43
CA ARG A 761 -15.83 12.03 -6.38
C ARG A 761 -16.74 12.76 -5.39
N GLU A 762 -18.04 12.46 -5.39
CA GLU A 762 -19.03 13.06 -4.49
C GLU A 762 -18.73 12.78 -2.99
N TYR A 763 -18.13 11.64 -2.67
CA TYR A 763 -17.96 11.17 -1.30
C TYR A 763 -16.51 10.94 -0.87
N SER A 764 -15.53 11.59 -1.53
CA SER A 764 -14.09 11.47 -1.22
C SER A 764 -13.78 11.57 0.28
N GLN A 765 -14.40 12.53 0.98
CA GLN A 765 -14.22 12.74 2.43
C GLN A 765 -14.73 11.60 3.34
N THR A 766 -15.58 10.71 2.82
CA THR A 766 -16.19 9.59 3.58
C THR A 766 -15.79 8.23 3.01
N ILE A 767 -14.83 8.18 2.10
CA ILE A 767 -14.48 6.97 1.35
C ILE A 767 -14.00 5.82 2.24
N LYS A 768 -13.31 6.15 3.34
CA LYS A 768 -12.79 5.20 4.34
C LYS A 768 -13.86 4.70 5.33
N GLN A 769 -15.03 5.33 5.38
CA GLN A 769 -16.10 4.96 6.32
C GLN A 769 -16.94 3.79 5.77
N LYS A 770 -17.63 3.08 6.66
CA LYS A 770 -18.52 1.97 6.31
C LYS A 770 -19.66 1.86 7.31
N LEU A 771 -20.84 1.46 6.83
CA LEU A 771 -21.95 1.07 7.70
C LEU A 771 -21.67 -0.29 8.34
N SER A 772 -22.03 -0.46 9.60
CA SER A 772 -22.07 -1.79 10.22
C SER A 772 -23.16 -2.66 9.59
N ILE A 773 -23.06 -3.98 9.76
CA ILE A 773 -24.09 -4.92 9.28
C ILE A 773 -25.43 -4.61 9.92
N ASP A 774 -25.44 -4.24 11.21
CA ASP A 774 -26.68 -3.93 11.92
C ASP A 774 -27.35 -2.65 11.40
N GLU A 775 -26.58 -1.60 11.08
CA GLU A 775 -27.11 -0.40 10.43
C GLU A 775 -27.69 -0.68 9.04
N CYS A 776 -27.00 -1.52 8.26
CA CYS A 776 -27.48 -1.97 6.95
C CYS A 776 -28.80 -2.72 7.07
N LEU A 777 -28.91 -3.65 8.03
CA LEU A 777 -30.13 -4.44 8.25
C LEU A 777 -31.27 -3.60 8.81
N ALA A 778 -30.97 -2.65 9.71
CA ALA A 778 -31.95 -1.69 10.20
C ALA A 778 -32.56 -0.89 9.05
N ALA A 779 -31.74 -0.45 8.08
CA ALA A 779 -32.23 0.25 6.90
C ALA A 779 -33.10 -0.64 5.98
N VAL A 780 -32.73 -1.91 5.82
CA VAL A 780 -33.52 -2.90 5.06
C VAL A 780 -34.89 -3.12 5.71
N ASP A 781 -34.94 -3.20 7.03
CA ASP A 781 -36.16 -3.39 7.81
C ASP A 781 -37.02 -2.12 7.82
N GLU A 782 -36.41 -0.95 7.96
CA GLU A 782 -37.07 0.36 7.95
C GLU A 782 -37.73 0.67 6.59
N CYS A 783 -37.01 0.48 5.49
CA CYS A 783 -37.53 0.76 4.14
C CYS A 783 -38.61 -0.25 3.71
N GLY A 784 -38.42 -1.53 4.03
CA GLY A 784 -39.42 -2.55 3.73
C GLY A 784 -39.58 -2.90 2.23
N ALA A 785 -38.73 -2.36 1.35
CA ALA A 785 -38.71 -2.70 -0.08
C ALA A 785 -38.60 -4.23 -0.30
N PRO A 786 -39.25 -4.81 -1.33
CA PRO A 786 -39.14 -6.23 -1.65
C PRO A 786 -37.78 -6.62 -2.25
N VAL A 787 -37.07 -5.66 -2.85
CA VAL A 787 -35.76 -5.84 -3.48
C VAL A 787 -34.73 -4.96 -2.78
N VAL A 788 -33.53 -5.50 -2.55
CA VAL A 788 -32.37 -4.77 -2.04
C VAL A 788 -31.25 -4.89 -3.07
N SER A 789 -30.82 -3.76 -3.60
CA SER A 789 -29.65 -3.63 -4.45
C SER A 789 -28.50 -3.17 -3.56
N ILE A 790 -27.56 -4.06 -3.26
CA ILE A 790 -26.33 -3.71 -2.56
C ILE A 790 -25.39 -3.11 -3.60
N CYS A 791 -25.12 -1.82 -3.49
CA CYS A 791 -24.38 -1.00 -4.44
C CYS A 791 -23.46 -0.02 -3.68
N GLY A 792 -23.04 1.09 -4.31
CA GLY A 792 -22.12 2.06 -3.70
C GLY A 792 -20.81 2.10 -4.47
N GLY A 793 -19.68 2.09 -3.76
CA GLY A 793 -18.37 1.85 -4.39
C GLY A 793 -18.26 0.43 -4.96
N GLU A 794 -17.33 -0.40 -4.49
CA GLU A 794 -17.33 -1.84 -4.78
C GLU A 794 -17.79 -2.64 -3.56
N PRO A 795 -19.05 -3.13 -3.53
CA PRO A 795 -19.59 -3.89 -2.40
C PRO A 795 -18.78 -5.12 -2.02
N MET A 796 -18.11 -5.77 -2.97
CA MET A 796 -17.28 -6.95 -2.70
C MET A 796 -16.04 -6.64 -1.86
N ILE A 797 -15.67 -5.37 -1.68
CA ILE A 797 -14.62 -4.94 -0.73
C ILE A 797 -15.14 -4.92 0.71
N TYR A 798 -16.46 -4.82 0.92
CA TYR A 798 -17.05 -4.77 2.25
C TYR A 798 -16.74 -6.06 3.04
N PRO A 799 -16.06 -5.99 4.21
CA PRO A 799 -15.59 -7.20 4.90
C PRO A 799 -16.69 -8.21 5.25
N GLY A 800 -17.90 -7.74 5.52
CA GLY A 800 -19.05 -8.57 5.92
C GLY A 800 -20.05 -8.86 4.80
N ILE A 801 -19.66 -8.80 3.52
CA ILE A 801 -20.62 -8.82 2.40
C ILE A 801 -21.42 -10.13 2.29
N GLY A 802 -20.77 -11.27 2.54
CA GLY A 802 -21.42 -12.59 2.55
C GLY A 802 -22.46 -12.71 3.68
N GLU A 803 -22.10 -12.28 4.89
CA GLU A 803 -23.00 -12.27 6.06
C GLU A 803 -24.18 -11.32 5.84
N LEU A 804 -23.92 -10.10 5.36
CA LEU A 804 -24.96 -9.11 5.06
C LEU A 804 -25.96 -9.66 4.04
N THR A 805 -25.45 -10.26 2.95
CA THR A 805 -26.27 -10.86 1.90
C THR A 805 -27.14 -12.00 2.45
N ALA A 806 -26.56 -12.90 3.25
CA ALA A 806 -27.30 -13.99 3.88
C ALA A 806 -28.44 -13.47 4.78
N LYS A 807 -28.16 -12.49 5.66
CA LYS A 807 -29.15 -11.90 6.57
C LYS A 807 -30.26 -11.12 5.85
N ILE A 808 -29.99 -10.57 4.67
CA ILE A 808 -31.02 -9.94 3.82
C ILE A 808 -31.91 -11.01 3.15
N LEU A 809 -31.33 -12.13 2.69
CA LEU A 809 -32.09 -13.24 2.10
C LEU A 809 -33.01 -13.94 3.11
N GLU A 810 -32.60 -14.00 4.38
CA GLU A 810 -33.40 -14.48 5.52
C GLU A 810 -34.66 -13.63 5.74
N ARG A 811 -34.57 -12.30 5.53
CA ARG A 811 -35.70 -11.34 5.54
C ARG A 811 -36.64 -11.47 4.34
N LYS A 812 -36.46 -12.54 3.57
CA LYS A 812 -37.23 -12.90 2.39
C LYS A 812 -37.14 -11.92 1.21
N LYS A 813 -36.14 -11.05 1.21
CA LYS A 813 -35.87 -10.07 0.14
C LYS A 813 -35.26 -10.73 -1.09
N VAL A 814 -35.33 -10.04 -2.23
CA VAL A 814 -34.52 -10.31 -3.42
C VAL A 814 -33.27 -9.45 -3.34
N VAL A 815 -32.10 -10.03 -3.59
CA VAL A 815 -30.81 -9.34 -3.53
C VAL A 815 -30.20 -9.25 -4.91
N TYR A 816 -29.89 -8.02 -5.33
CA TYR A 816 -28.94 -7.74 -6.40
C TYR A 816 -27.66 -7.23 -5.76
N LEU A 817 -26.55 -7.92 -5.98
CA LEU A 817 -25.23 -7.44 -5.57
C LEU A 817 -24.53 -6.84 -6.78
N CYS A 818 -24.55 -5.51 -6.86
CA CYS A 818 -23.96 -4.75 -7.95
C CYS A 818 -22.44 -4.71 -7.76
N THR A 819 -21.69 -5.23 -8.73
CA THR A 819 -20.23 -5.37 -8.65
C THR A 819 -19.59 -5.17 -10.02
N ASN A 820 -18.34 -4.75 -10.05
CA ASN A 820 -17.50 -4.78 -11.25
C ASN A 820 -17.05 -6.20 -11.64
N GLY A 821 -17.34 -7.21 -10.82
CA GLY A 821 -17.13 -8.62 -11.16
C GLY A 821 -15.74 -9.17 -10.79
N MET A 822 -14.73 -8.31 -10.60
CA MET A 822 -13.34 -8.73 -10.38
C MET A 822 -13.15 -9.62 -9.15
N PHE A 823 -13.91 -9.39 -8.09
CA PHE A 823 -13.77 -10.13 -6.83
C PHE A 823 -14.66 -11.36 -6.73
N ILE A 824 -15.51 -11.65 -7.73
CA ILE A 824 -16.46 -12.76 -7.66
C ILE A 824 -15.71 -14.07 -7.46
N ARG A 825 -14.75 -14.43 -8.31
CA ARG A 825 -14.02 -15.71 -8.17
C ARG A 825 -13.33 -15.84 -6.81
N LYS A 826 -12.72 -14.77 -6.31
CA LYS A 826 -11.99 -14.76 -5.03
C LYS A 826 -12.89 -14.89 -3.81
N LYS A 827 -14.13 -14.40 -3.87
CA LYS A 827 -15.05 -14.34 -2.72
C LYS A 827 -16.30 -15.21 -2.87
N ILE A 828 -16.37 -16.03 -3.92
CA ILE A 828 -17.57 -16.82 -4.22
C ILE A 828 -17.96 -17.76 -3.07
N GLN A 829 -16.98 -18.25 -2.31
CA GLN A 829 -17.16 -19.12 -1.15
C GLN A 829 -17.90 -18.44 0.03
N ASP A 830 -17.95 -17.11 0.04
CA ASP A 830 -18.64 -16.34 1.09
C ASP A 830 -20.17 -16.34 0.88
N PHE A 831 -20.64 -16.83 -0.27
CA PHE A 831 -22.04 -16.83 -0.66
C PHE A 831 -22.58 -18.25 -0.90
N LYS A 832 -23.91 -18.38 -0.91
CA LYS A 832 -24.60 -19.62 -1.29
C LYS A 832 -25.60 -19.33 -2.41
N PRO A 833 -25.68 -20.18 -3.46
CA PRO A 833 -26.69 -20.03 -4.50
C PRO A 833 -28.10 -19.95 -3.91
N ASN A 834 -28.86 -18.94 -4.34
CA ASN A 834 -30.24 -18.75 -3.91
C ASN A 834 -31.06 -18.25 -5.11
N PRO A 835 -32.31 -18.74 -5.32
CA PRO A 835 -33.16 -18.29 -6.43
C PRO A 835 -33.60 -16.81 -6.33
N ARG A 836 -33.16 -16.10 -5.29
CA ARG A 836 -33.45 -14.68 -5.03
C ARG A 836 -32.18 -13.84 -4.93
N PHE A 837 -31.03 -14.41 -5.26
CA PHE A 837 -29.75 -13.72 -5.21
C PHE A 837 -29.12 -13.69 -6.60
N PHE A 838 -28.82 -12.48 -7.06
CA PHE A 838 -28.17 -12.22 -8.34
C PHE A 838 -26.85 -11.49 -8.10
N PHE A 839 -25.78 -11.99 -8.71
CA PHE A 839 -24.65 -11.14 -9.03
C PHE A 839 -25.06 -10.25 -10.19
N ASN A 840 -24.96 -8.93 -10.01
CA ASN A 840 -25.25 -7.94 -11.04
C ASN A 840 -23.93 -7.32 -11.50
N VAL A 841 -23.35 -7.88 -12.57
CA VAL A 841 -22.01 -7.52 -13.04
C VAL A 841 -22.09 -6.40 -14.07
N HIS A 842 -21.30 -5.36 -13.88
CA HIS A 842 -21.34 -4.20 -14.76
C HIS A 842 -20.47 -4.43 -16.02
N PHE A 843 -21.06 -4.23 -17.21
CA PHE A 843 -20.37 -4.29 -18.51
C PHE A 843 -20.91 -3.19 -19.42
N ASP A 844 -20.04 -2.29 -19.86
CA ASP A 844 -20.41 -1.11 -20.67
C ASP A 844 -19.99 -1.21 -22.15
N GLY A 845 -19.37 -2.31 -22.54
CA GLY A 845 -18.88 -2.56 -23.90
C GLY A 845 -18.14 -3.89 -24.01
N MET A 846 -17.56 -4.20 -25.19
CA MET A 846 -16.62 -5.31 -25.32
C MET A 846 -15.29 -4.97 -24.64
N ARG A 847 -14.34 -5.91 -24.62
CA ARG A 847 -13.08 -5.84 -23.87
C ARG A 847 -12.45 -4.44 -23.80
N GLU A 848 -12.15 -3.85 -24.95
CA GLU A 848 -11.47 -2.56 -25.03
C GLU A 848 -12.33 -1.41 -24.52
N SER A 849 -13.56 -1.26 -25.02
CA SER A 849 -14.46 -0.18 -24.64
C SER A 849 -14.89 -0.27 -23.17
N HIS A 850 -15.05 -1.47 -22.62
CA HIS A 850 -15.35 -1.67 -21.20
C HIS A 850 -14.17 -1.25 -20.32
N ASP A 851 -12.96 -1.68 -20.65
CA ASP A 851 -11.75 -1.33 -19.91
C ASP A 851 -11.48 0.19 -19.94
N ILE A 852 -11.78 0.84 -21.08
CA ILE A 852 -11.77 2.31 -21.20
C ILE A 852 -12.81 2.94 -20.26
N ALA A 853 -14.06 2.46 -20.28
CA ALA A 853 -15.14 3.03 -19.48
C ALA A 853 -14.87 2.96 -17.96
N VAL A 854 -14.14 1.93 -17.51
CA VAL A 854 -13.75 1.75 -16.11
C VAL A 854 -12.35 2.26 -15.77
N GLU A 855 -11.67 2.87 -16.73
CA GLU A 855 -10.31 3.44 -16.63
C GLU A 855 -9.25 2.42 -16.16
N ARG A 856 -9.39 1.14 -16.54
CA ARG A 856 -8.45 0.08 -16.17
C ARG A 856 -8.48 -1.09 -17.15
N GLN A 857 -7.32 -1.41 -17.73
CA GLN A 857 -7.13 -2.56 -18.59
C GLN A 857 -7.24 -3.89 -17.82
N GLY A 858 -7.82 -4.92 -18.44
CA GLY A 858 -7.96 -6.28 -17.90
C GLY A 858 -9.17 -6.48 -16.99
N VAL A 859 -10.01 -5.44 -16.78
CA VAL A 859 -11.22 -5.56 -15.96
C VAL A 859 -12.25 -6.44 -16.66
N PHE A 860 -12.42 -6.31 -17.97
CA PHE A 860 -13.33 -7.14 -18.74
C PHE A 860 -13.03 -8.62 -18.55
N ASP A 861 -11.77 -9.03 -18.68
CA ASP A 861 -11.38 -10.44 -18.50
C ASP A 861 -11.62 -10.93 -17.08
N SER A 862 -11.26 -10.11 -16.10
CA SER A 862 -11.47 -10.43 -14.67
C SER A 862 -12.95 -10.56 -14.34
N ALA A 863 -13.79 -9.67 -14.88
CA ALA A 863 -15.24 -9.71 -14.71
C ALA A 863 -15.85 -10.93 -15.41
N ILE A 864 -15.39 -11.28 -16.62
CA ILE A 864 -15.81 -12.49 -17.34
C ILE A 864 -15.41 -13.76 -16.59
N ASP A 865 -14.21 -13.81 -16.02
CA ASP A 865 -13.78 -14.92 -15.18
C ASP A 865 -14.65 -15.04 -13.91
N GLY A 866 -15.00 -13.90 -13.30
CA GLY A 866 -15.98 -13.83 -12.21
C GLY A 866 -17.36 -14.36 -12.62
N VAL A 867 -17.86 -13.98 -13.79
CA VAL A 867 -19.13 -14.50 -14.35
C VAL A 867 -19.05 -16.02 -14.51
N LYS A 868 -17.99 -16.54 -15.12
CA LYS A 868 -17.79 -17.99 -15.29
C LYS A 868 -17.79 -18.71 -13.94
N ALA A 869 -17.06 -18.20 -12.95
CA ALA A 869 -17.03 -18.76 -11.60
C ALA A 869 -18.42 -18.78 -10.95
N ALA A 870 -19.18 -17.67 -11.05
CA ALA A 870 -20.54 -17.58 -10.52
C ALA A 870 -21.47 -18.62 -11.17
N LYS A 871 -21.39 -18.76 -12.49
CA LYS A 871 -22.20 -19.73 -13.24
C LYS A 871 -21.81 -21.17 -12.90
N GLU A 872 -20.52 -21.49 -12.82
CA GLU A 872 -20.00 -22.80 -12.39
C GLU A 872 -20.50 -23.20 -11.00
N ALA A 873 -20.59 -22.24 -10.07
CA ALA A 873 -21.10 -22.46 -8.72
C ALA A 873 -22.64 -22.43 -8.63
N GLY A 874 -23.35 -22.23 -9.74
CA GLY A 874 -24.82 -22.27 -9.80
C GLY A 874 -25.54 -20.99 -9.35
N PHE A 875 -24.84 -19.86 -9.31
CA PHE A 875 -25.47 -18.56 -9.02
C PHE A 875 -26.23 -18.01 -10.22
N LEU A 876 -27.22 -17.16 -9.93
CA LEU A 876 -27.83 -16.32 -10.95
C LEU A 876 -26.93 -15.10 -11.20
N VAL A 877 -26.66 -14.81 -12.48
CA VAL A 877 -25.87 -13.68 -12.94
C VAL A 877 -26.69 -12.87 -13.90
N CYS A 878 -26.92 -11.60 -13.58
CA CYS A 878 -27.39 -10.60 -14.54
C CYS A 878 -26.28 -9.59 -14.78
N THR A 879 -26.36 -8.86 -15.88
CA THR A 879 -25.45 -7.74 -16.13
C THR A 879 -26.19 -6.42 -16.21
N ASN A 880 -25.46 -5.34 -15.96
CA ASN A 880 -25.96 -3.97 -16.06
C ASN A 880 -25.04 -3.17 -16.99
N THR A 881 -25.64 -2.52 -17.98
CA THR A 881 -24.95 -1.80 -19.05
C THR A 881 -25.41 -0.36 -19.11
N THR A 882 -24.44 0.56 -19.12
CA THR A 882 -24.64 2.00 -19.22
C THR A 882 -24.33 2.46 -20.64
N VAL A 883 -25.27 3.15 -21.26
CA VAL A 883 -25.11 3.69 -22.62
C VAL A 883 -24.75 5.17 -22.54
N PHE A 884 -23.56 5.53 -23.02
CA PHE A 884 -23.07 6.91 -23.14
C PHE A 884 -23.22 7.42 -24.57
N GLN A 885 -22.86 8.69 -24.81
CA GLN A 885 -22.93 9.30 -26.13
C GLN A 885 -22.06 8.59 -27.18
N GLU A 886 -20.92 8.03 -26.79
CA GLU A 886 -20.00 7.34 -27.72
C GLU A 886 -20.26 5.83 -27.84
N THR A 887 -21.07 5.25 -26.97
CA THR A 887 -21.35 3.79 -27.00
C THR A 887 -21.91 3.34 -28.36
N ASP A 888 -21.23 2.38 -29.00
CA ASP A 888 -21.71 1.76 -30.23
C ASP A 888 -22.75 0.69 -29.91
N MET A 889 -23.96 0.86 -30.44
CA MET A 889 -25.06 -0.09 -30.22
C MET A 889 -24.83 -1.43 -30.94
N LYS A 890 -23.97 -1.49 -31.97
CA LYS A 890 -23.60 -2.77 -32.61
C LYS A 890 -22.66 -3.57 -31.72
N GLU A 891 -21.66 -2.91 -31.12
CA GLU A 891 -20.77 -3.53 -30.15
C GLU A 891 -21.53 -4.09 -28.95
N LEU A 892 -22.58 -3.40 -28.48
CA LEU A 892 -23.45 -3.95 -27.44
C LEU A 892 -24.21 -5.21 -27.89
N ASP A 893 -24.57 -5.34 -29.17
CA ASP A 893 -25.16 -6.58 -29.71
C ASP A 893 -24.16 -7.74 -29.61
N ASP A 894 -22.88 -7.48 -29.88
CA ASP A 894 -21.78 -8.47 -29.75
C ASP A 894 -21.53 -8.83 -28.28
N LEU A 895 -21.50 -7.84 -27.39
CA LEU A 895 -21.36 -8.05 -25.94
C LEU A 895 -22.47 -8.95 -25.41
N PHE A 896 -23.73 -8.62 -25.69
CA PHE A 896 -24.85 -9.43 -25.21
C PHE A 896 -24.87 -10.82 -25.87
N GLY A 897 -24.42 -10.95 -27.11
CA GLY A 897 -24.22 -12.24 -27.76
C GLY A 897 -23.18 -13.09 -27.03
N TYR A 898 -22.04 -12.50 -26.69
CA TYR A 898 -20.97 -13.16 -25.94
C TYR A 898 -21.42 -13.54 -24.53
N LEU A 899 -22.04 -12.63 -23.78
CA LEU A 899 -22.55 -12.91 -22.43
C LEU A 899 -23.66 -13.98 -22.44
N THR A 900 -24.50 -14.00 -23.49
CA THR A 900 -25.49 -15.07 -23.67
C THR A 900 -24.81 -16.43 -23.87
N SER A 901 -23.67 -16.48 -24.57
CA SER A 901 -22.88 -17.72 -24.72
C SER A 901 -22.30 -18.25 -23.40
N LEU A 902 -22.22 -17.40 -22.37
CA LEU A 902 -21.78 -17.74 -21.02
C LEU A 902 -22.95 -18.08 -20.07
N ASP A 903 -24.17 -18.27 -20.58
CA ASP A 903 -25.39 -18.52 -19.80
C ASP A 903 -25.72 -17.39 -18.81
N VAL A 904 -25.43 -16.13 -19.14
CA VAL A 904 -25.92 -14.97 -18.35
C VAL A 904 -27.45 -14.95 -18.37
N ASP A 905 -28.06 -14.72 -17.19
CA ASP A 905 -29.48 -14.97 -16.95
C ASP A 905 -30.39 -13.80 -17.36
N GLY A 906 -29.83 -12.61 -17.55
CA GLY A 906 -30.53 -11.46 -18.07
C GLY A 906 -29.72 -10.17 -18.08
N PHE A 907 -30.23 -9.20 -18.83
CA PHE A 907 -29.56 -7.94 -19.12
C PHE A 907 -30.38 -6.75 -18.62
N LEU A 908 -29.73 -5.84 -17.91
CA LEU A 908 -30.22 -4.50 -17.59
C LEU A 908 -29.47 -3.49 -18.45
N ILE A 909 -30.21 -2.54 -19.02
CA ILE A 909 -29.64 -1.48 -19.84
C ILE A 909 -30.27 -0.15 -19.48
N SER A 910 -29.44 0.89 -19.38
CA SER A 910 -29.85 2.24 -19.02
C SER A 910 -28.94 3.24 -19.72
N PRO A 911 -29.44 4.45 -20.09
CA PRO A 911 -28.54 5.53 -20.48
C PRO A 911 -27.57 5.92 -19.35
N GLY A 912 -26.55 6.72 -19.62
CA GLY A 912 -25.75 7.42 -18.61
C GLY A 912 -26.47 8.66 -18.07
N TYR A 913 -26.20 9.04 -16.82
CA TYR A 913 -26.71 10.27 -16.20
C TYR A 913 -25.58 11.26 -15.95
N GLY A 914 -25.74 12.51 -16.40
CA GLY A 914 -24.76 13.57 -16.20
C GLY A 914 -24.72 14.06 -14.75
N TYR A 915 -23.66 13.71 -14.02
CA TYR A 915 -23.43 14.23 -12.68
C TYR A 915 -22.82 15.62 -12.74
N ALA A 916 -23.26 16.53 -11.86
CA ALA A 916 -22.63 17.85 -11.72
C ALA A 916 -21.15 17.76 -11.27
N ALA A 917 -20.76 16.68 -10.61
CA ALA A 917 -19.39 16.42 -10.15
C ALA A 917 -18.47 15.81 -11.24
N VAL A 918 -18.98 15.60 -12.45
CA VAL A 918 -18.22 15.05 -13.58
C VAL A 918 -18.14 16.14 -14.66
N ASP A 919 -16.94 16.71 -14.86
CA ASP A 919 -16.72 17.91 -15.67
C ASP A 919 -16.74 17.67 -17.20
N SER A 920 -17.23 16.51 -17.65
CA SER A 920 -17.30 16.11 -19.06
C SER A 920 -18.73 16.17 -19.62
N LYS A 921 -19.26 17.38 -19.81
CA LYS A 921 -20.60 17.58 -20.41
C LYS A 921 -20.74 16.92 -21.80
N GLU A 922 -19.64 16.66 -22.50
CA GLU A 922 -19.62 16.07 -23.85
C GLU A 922 -19.91 14.55 -23.88
N MET A 923 -19.89 13.85 -22.74
CA MET A 923 -20.12 12.39 -22.68
C MET A 923 -21.59 11.98 -22.53
N PHE A 924 -22.44 12.89 -22.03
CA PHE A 924 -23.81 12.58 -21.64
C PHE A 924 -24.83 13.00 -22.70
N MET A 925 -25.78 12.11 -22.96
CA MET A 925 -26.79 12.27 -24.00
C MET A 925 -27.94 13.19 -23.59
N THR A 926 -28.48 13.94 -24.54
CA THR A 926 -29.80 14.56 -24.40
C THR A 926 -30.92 13.52 -24.51
N ARG A 927 -32.16 13.85 -24.10
CA ARG A 927 -33.31 12.94 -24.33
C ARG A 927 -33.49 12.57 -25.79
N ALA A 928 -33.18 13.49 -26.71
CA ALA A 928 -33.29 13.23 -28.15
C ALA A 928 -32.30 12.16 -28.60
N ASP A 929 -31.05 12.26 -28.13
CA ASP A 929 -29.98 11.30 -28.42
C ASP A 929 -30.29 9.92 -27.85
N ILE A 930 -30.74 9.87 -26.58
CA ILE A 930 -31.19 8.63 -25.92
C ILE A 930 -32.26 7.95 -26.79
N ARG A 931 -33.27 8.71 -27.20
CA ARG A 931 -34.36 8.16 -28.03
C ARG A 931 -33.89 7.65 -29.37
N ALA A 932 -32.94 8.33 -30.00
CA ALA A 932 -32.36 7.90 -31.27
C ALA A 932 -31.62 6.56 -31.10
N LYS A 933 -30.71 6.46 -30.11
CA LYS A 933 -29.94 5.24 -29.84
C LYS A 933 -30.84 4.06 -29.47
N PHE A 934 -31.77 4.25 -28.55
CA PHE A 934 -32.63 3.16 -28.09
C PHE A 934 -33.65 2.70 -29.15
N ARG A 935 -34.04 3.55 -30.11
CA ARG A 935 -34.80 3.09 -31.31
C ARG A 935 -33.95 2.20 -32.21
N ALA A 936 -32.68 2.54 -32.42
CA ALA A 936 -31.77 1.73 -33.22
C ALA A 936 -31.55 0.33 -32.61
N ALA A 937 -31.68 0.19 -31.29
CA ALA A 937 -31.55 -1.08 -30.57
C ALA A 937 -32.86 -1.90 -30.43
N GLU A 938 -33.96 -1.53 -31.10
CA GLU A 938 -35.23 -2.25 -30.95
C GLU A 938 -35.14 -3.75 -31.25
N ALA A 939 -34.34 -4.13 -32.27
CA ALA A 939 -34.13 -5.53 -32.63
C ALA A 939 -33.44 -6.31 -31.50
N MET A 940 -32.46 -5.68 -30.83
CA MET A 940 -31.70 -6.26 -29.72
C MET A 940 -32.61 -6.63 -28.54
N PHE A 941 -33.58 -5.77 -28.20
CA PHE A 941 -34.52 -6.02 -27.10
C PHE A 941 -35.42 -7.26 -27.31
N ARG A 942 -35.62 -7.67 -28.57
CA ARG A 942 -36.35 -8.91 -28.91
C ARG A 942 -35.42 -10.12 -28.98
N LYS A 943 -34.14 -9.90 -29.32
CA LYS A 943 -33.11 -10.93 -29.47
C LYS A 943 -32.63 -11.47 -28.12
N TYR A 944 -32.45 -10.61 -27.12
CA TYR A 944 -31.89 -11.01 -25.82
C TYR A 944 -32.86 -10.89 -24.65
N ARG A 945 -32.48 -11.52 -23.53
CA ARG A 945 -33.27 -11.59 -22.30
C ARG A 945 -33.10 -10.34 -21.42
N PHE A 946 -33.65 -9.22 -21.86
CA PHE A 946 -33.68 -8.02 -21.03
C PHE A 946 -34.65 -8.15 -19.84
N TYR A 947 -34.19 -7.73 -18.67
CA TYR A 947 -34.97 -7.59 -17.44
C TYR A 947 -35.64 -6.22 -17.32
N SER A 948 -35.19 -5.23 -18.09
CA SER A 948 -35.93 -3.98 -18.25
C SER A 948 -37.35 -4.23 -18.76
N SER A 949 -38.34 -3.52 -18.21
CA SER A 949 -39.73 -3.73 -18.64
C SER A 949 -39.94 -3.21 -20.07
N PRO A 950 -40.85 -3.83 -20.85
CA PRO A 950 -41.15 -3.37 -22.20
C PRO A 950 -41.72 -1.94 -22.21
N ILE A 951 -42.34 -1.52 -21.11
CA ILE A 951 -42.86 -0.16 -20.94
C ILE A 951 -41.71 0.84 -20.75
N TYR A 952 -40.69 0.50 -19.95
CA TYR A 952 -39.49 1.32 -19.81
C TYR A 952 -38.69 1.39 -21.12
N LEU A 953 -38.55 0.27 -21.84
CA LEU A 953 -37.91 0.25 -23.16
C LEU A 953 -38.67 1.10 -24.19
N GLU A 954 -40.01 1.08 -24.19
CA GLU A 954 -40.82 1.98 -25.02
C GLU A 954 -40.61 3.46 -24.67
N PHE A 955 -40.46 3.77 -23.38
CA PHE A 955 -40.14 5.12 -22.91
C PHE A 955 -38.77 5.58 -23.43
N LEU A 956 -37.74 4.73 -23.32
CA LEU A 956 -36.41 5.01 -23.85
C LEU A 956 -36.43 5.24 -25.37
N GLN A 957 -37.29 4.57 -26.11
CA GLN A 957 -37.46 4.75 -27.57
C GLN A 957 -38.28 6.00 -27.95
N GLY A 958 -38.89 6.69 -26.97
CA GLY A 958 -39.78 7.82 -27.19
C GLY A 958 -41.18 7.42 -27.69
N LYS A 959 -41.58 6.16 -27.56
CA LYS A 959 -42.92 5.66 -27.92
C LYS A 959 -43.99 6.06 -26.88
N ARG A 960 -43.55 6.53 -25.71
CA ARG A 960 -44.39 7.04 -24.61
C ARG A 960 -43.59 7.89 -23.64
N GLU A 961 -44.29 8.62 -22.79
CA GLU A 961 -43.73 9.31 -21.62
C GLU A 961 -44.10 8.57 -20.33
N LEU A 962 -43.24 8.67 -19.32
CA LEU A 962 -43.45 8.19 -17.96
C LEU A 962 -43.12 9.32 -16.98
N SER A 963 -43.88 9.43 -15.88
CA SER A 963 -43.51 10.29 -14.76
C SER A 963 -42.44 9.62 -13.89
N CYS A 964 -41.50 10.41 -13.34
CA CYS A 964 -40.47 9.89 -12.44
C CYS A 964 -41.08 9.45 -11.10
N THR A 965 -40.67 8.29 -10.60
CA THR A 965 -41.04 7.76 -9.27
C THR A 965 -39.79 7.46 -8.44
N ALA A 966 -38.82 8.38 -8.41
CA ALA A 966 -37.57 8.21 -7.67
C ALA A 966 -37.76 7.79 -6.19
N TRP A 967 -38.87 8.19 -5.56
CA TRP A 967 -39.25 7.75 -4.21
C TRP A 967 -39.46 6.23 -4.06
N ALA A 968 -39.66 5.53 -5.17
CA ALA A 968 -39.78 4.09 -5.19
C ALA A 968 -38.40 3.39 -5.14
N ASN A 969 -37.29 4.13 -5.25
CA ASN A 969 -35.94 3.60 -5.23
C ASN A 969 -35.02 4.36 -4.23
N PRO A 970 -35.37 4.39 -2.92
CA PRO A 970 -34.62 5.14 -1.91
C PRO A 970 -33.20 4.62 -1.75
N THR A 971 -32.30 5.52 -1.34
CA THR A 971 -30.88 5.21 -1.12
C THR A 971 -30.48 5.42 0.33
N ARG A 972 -29.85 4.43 0.95
CA ARG A 972 -29.20 4.55 2.27
C ARG A 972 -27.71 4.39 2.10
N ASN A 973 -26.95 5.40 2.52
CA ASN A 973 -25.49 5.39 2.51
C ASN A 973 -24.93 5.91 3.84
N ILE A 974 -23.61 6.00 4.00
CA ILE A 974 -22.98 6.35 5.29
C ILE A 974 -23.53 7.65 5.92
N LYS A 975 -23.88 8.66 5.12
CA LYS A 975 -24.38 9.95 5.61
C LYS A 975 -25.85 9.95 6.00
N GLY A 976 -26.64 8.94 5.61
CA GLY A 976 -28.07 8.85 5.93
C GLY A 976 -28.92 8.36 4.76
N TRP A 977 -30.22 8.65 4.81
CA TRP A 977 -31.16 8.43 3.71
C TRP A 977 -31.03 9.57 2.68
N LYS A 978 -30.39 9.28 1.55
CA LYS A 978 -30.07 10.27 0.51
C LYS A 978 -31.33 10.71 -0.25
N GLY A 979 -31.55 12.03 -0.29
CA GLY A 979 -32.61 12.70 -1.02
C GLY A 979 -32.06 13.74 -2.02
N PRO A 980 -32.77 14.02 -3.12
CA PRO A 980 -34.09 13.48 -3.45
C PRO A 980 -34.05 12.09 -4.10
N CYS A 981 -32.93 11.65 -4.69
CA CYS A 981 -32.91 10.37 -5.42
C CYS A 981 -31.54 9.69 -5.40
N TYR A 982 -31.43 8.54 -6.07
CA TYR A 982 -30.16 7.82 -6.20
C TYR A 982 -29.06 8.64 -6.92
N LEU A 983 -29.41 9.59 -7.79
CA LEU A 983 -28.43 10.29 -8.63
C LEU A 983 -28.11 11.71 -8.13
N ILE A 984 -29.07 12.35 -7.46
CA ILE A 984 -28.99 13.72 -6.97
C ILE A 984 -28.93 13.70 -5.45
N THR A 985 -28.04 14.50 -4.88
CA THR A 985 -27.93 14.66 -3.42
C THR A 985 -28.12 16.12 -3.05
N ASP A 986 -29.27 16.43 -2.49
CA ASP A 986 -29.55 17.73 -1.89
C ASP A 986 -29.47 17.64 -0.36
N ILE A 987 -29.88 16.51 0.21
CA ILE A 987 -29.97 16.33 1.65
C ILE A 987 -29.85 14.85 2.05
N HIS A 988 -29.40 14.58 3.28
CA HIS A 988 -29.50 13.28 3.92
C HIS A 988 -30.50 13.36 5.08
N HIS A 989 -31.54 12.53 5.02
CA HIS A 989 -32.54 12.40 6.06
C HIS A 989 -32.11 11.35 7.10
N PRO A 990 -32.49 11.51 8.38
CA PRO A 990 -32.14 10.55 9.43
C PRO A 990 -32.95 9.25 9.34
N THR A 991 -34.17 9.30 8.79
CA THR A 991 -35.08 8.14 8.66
C THR A 991 -35.65 8.05 7.25
N PHE A 992 -36.04 6.84 6.84
CA PHE A 992 -36.74 6.58 5.58
C PHE A 992 -38.09 7.31 5.54
N GLY A 993 -38.78 7.36 6.69
CA GLY A 993 -40.03 8.12 6.83
C GLY A 993 -39.84 9.61 6.54
N ASP A 994 -38.73 10.19 7.00
CA ASP A 994 -38.38 11.59 6.71
C ASP A 994 -38.06 11.80 5.23
N LEU A 995 -37.29 10.91 4.60
CA LEU A 995 -37.05 10.96 3.15
C LEU A 995 -38.36 10.94 2.37
N LEU A 996 -39.29 10.06 2.73
CA LEU A 996 -40.53 9.92 1.97
C LEU A 996 -41.46 11.13 2.12
N ASN A 997 -41.52 11.71 3.32
CA ASN A 997 -42.53 12.72 3.68
C ASN A 997 -42.02 14.16 3.67
N LYS A 998 -40.71 14.41 3.82
CA LYS A 998 -40.10 15.74 3.88
C LYS A 998 -39.39 16.15 2.59
N THR A 999 -39.19 15.23 1.64
CA THR A 999 -38.71 15.59 0.31
C THR A 999 -39.88 16.12 -0.53
N GLU A 1000 -39.71 17.29 -1.14
CA GLU A 1000 -40.67 17.88 -2.07
C GLU A 1000 -40.58 17.21 -3.45
N TRP A 1001 -41.05 15.96 -3.53
CA TRP A 1001 -40.97 15.13 -4.74
C TRP A 1001 -41.56 15.77 -6.00
N GLU A 1002 -42.48 16.71 -5.82
CA GLU A 1002 -43.12 17.40 -6.94
C GLU A 1002 -42.21 18.41 -7.62
N ASP A 1003 -41.09 18.79 -7.02
CA ASP A 1003 -40.12 19.70 -7.62
C ASP A 1003 -39.15 18.99 -8.57
N TYR A 1004 -39.14 17.65 -8.57
CA TYR A 1004 -38.20 16.84 -9.34
C TYR A 1004 -38.85 16.13 -10.53
N GLY A 1005 -38.06 15.96 -11.59
CA GLY A 1005 -38.47 15.32 -12.84
C GLY A 1005 -38.20 16.22 -14.06
N PRO A 1006 -38.24 15.65 -15.28
CA PRO A 1006 -38.04 16.41 -16.52
C PRO A 1006 -39.01 17.60 -16.61
N GLY A 1007 -38.50 18.78 -16.97
CA GLY A 1007 -39.29 20.03 -17.02
C GLY A 1007 -39.58 20.68 -15.67
N LYS A 1008 -39.08 20.13 -14.55
CA LYS A 1008 -39.25 20.70 -13.20
C LYS A 1008 -37.93 21.10 -12.54
N ASP A 1009 -36.95 20.20 -12.59
CA ASP A 1009 -35.58 20.45 -12.13
C ASP A 1009 -34.62 20.38 -13.34
N PRO A 1010 -33.78 21.40 -13.60
CA PRO A 1010 -32.82 21.40 -14.71
C PRO A 1010 -31.89 20.18 -14.74
N ARG A 1011 -31.54 19.61 -13.57
CA ARG A 1011 -30.71 18.40 -13.44
C ARG A 1011 -31.45 17.16 -13.95
N CYS A 1012 -32.77 17.17 -13.90
CA CYS A 1012 -33.62 16.08 -14.37
C CYS A 1012 -33.97 16.17 -15.86
N GLU A 1013 -33.64 17.27 -16.54
CA GLU A 1013 -34.09 17.57 -17.91
C GLU A 1013 -33.81 16.42 -18.88
N ASN A 1014 -32.60 15.88 -18.83
CA ASN A 1014 -32.18 14.77 -19.70
C ASN A 1014 -32.34 13.38 -19.07
N CYS A 1015 -32.86 13.28 -17.84
CA CYS A 1015 -32.91 12.02 -17.11
C CYS A 1015 -33.91 11.03 -17.73
N MET A 1016 -33.43 9.83 -18.03
CA MET A 1016 -34.24 8.67 -18.43
C MET A 1016 -33.80 7.40 -17.70
N MET A 1017 -33.25 7.53 -16.49
CA MET A 1017 -32.65 6.42 -15.72
C MET A 1017 -33.66 5.42 -15.18
N HIS A 1018 -33.30 4.14 -15.23
CA HIS A 1018 -34.12 3.05 -14.69
C HIS A 1018 -34.48 3.28 -13.22
N SER A 1019 -33.59 3.88 -12.43
CA SER A 1019 -33.81 4.17 -11.00
C SER A 1019 -35.03 5.04 -10.73
N GLY A 1020 -35.47 5.86 -11.68
CA GLY A 1020 -36.67 6.70 -11.57
C GLY A 1020 -37.85 6.27 -12.44
N PHE A 1021 -37.63 5.55 -13.55
CA PHE A 1021 -38.67 5.27 -14.55
C PHE A 1021 -39.05 3.79 -14.69
N GLU A 1022 -38.17 2.86 -14.32
CA GLU A 1022 -38.51 1.42 -14.32
C GLU A 1022 -39.57 1.11 -13.25
N THR A 1023 -39.45 1.75 -12.07
CA THR A 1023 -40.47 1.66 -11.02
C THR A 1023 -41.78 2.29 -11.45
N SER A 1024 -41.77 3.35 -12.27
CA SER A 1024 -42.99 3.96 -12.82
C SER A 1024 -43.72 3.00 -13.74
N ALA A 1025 -42.97 2.32 -14.61
CA ALA A 1025 -43.48 1.26 -15.47
C ALA A 1025 -44.07 0.10 -14.65
N ALA A 1026 -43.37 -0.35 -13.59
CA ALA A 1026 -43.84 -1.44 -12.73
C ALA A 1026 -45.09 -1.08 -11.91
N LEU A 1027 -45.20 0.16 -11.43
CA LEU A 1027 -46.34 0.62 -10.63
C LEU A 1027 -47.58 0.95 -11.48
N GLY A 1028 -47.40 1.11 -12.80
CA GLY A 1028 -48.46 1.49 -13.74
C GLY A 1028 -48.75 3.00 -13.73
N VAL A 1029 -47.74 3.82 -13.40
CA VAL A 1029 -47.85 5.27 -13.49
C VAL A 1029 -47.87 5.64 -14.99
N ASN A 1030 -48.89 6.39 -15.42
CA ASN A 1030 -49.19 6.63 -16.84
C ASN A 1030 -49.46 5.35 -17.67
N SER A 1031 -50.05 4.30 -17.06
CA SER A 1031 -50.41 3.07 -17.77
C SER A 1031 -51.42 3.31 -18.91
N ARG A 1032 -51.22 2.65 -20.04
CA ARG A 1032 -52.15 2.54 -21.17
C ARG A 1032 -52.94 1.22 -21.07
N LEU A 1033 -54.12 1.18 -21.70
CA LEU A 1033 -54.93 -0.04 -21.76
C LEU A 1033 -54.13 -1.18 -22.43
N GLY A 1034 -54.02 -2.33 -21.76
CA GLY A 1034 -53.23 -3.49 -22.23
C GLY A 1034 -51.80 -3.59 -21.68
N ASP A 1035 -51.29 -2.59 -20.95
CA ASP A 1035 -49.93 -2.62 -20.37
C ASP A 1035 -49.71 -3.78 -19.39
N THR A 1036 -50.73 -4.13 -18.58
CA THR A 1036 -50.65 -5.30 -17.68
C THR A 1036 -50.47 -6.59 -18.47
N LEU A 1037 -51.22 -6.78 -19.57
CA LEU A 1037 -51.09 -7.94 -20.43
C LEU A 1037 -49.72 -7.96 -21.13
N LYS A 1038 -49.19 -6.78 -21.49
CA LYS A 1038 -47.85 -6.65 -22.08
C LYS A 1038 -46.76 -7.07 -21.09
N LEU A 1039 -46.82 -6.62 -19.83
CA LEU A 1039 -45.88 -7.05 -18.77
C LEU A 1039 -45.97 -8.56 -18.51
N VAL A 1040 -47.18 -9.12 -18.47
CA VAL A 1040 -47.37 -10.56 -18.32
C VAL A 1040 -46.80 -11.32 -19.52
N LYS A 1041 -47.09 -10.89 -20.75
CA LYS A 1041 -46.55 -11.53 -21.97
C LYS A 1041 -45.02 -11.46 -21.99
N TRP A 1042 -44.43 -10.33 -21.62
CA TRP A 1042 -42.98 -10.14 -21.54
C TRP A 1042 -42.31 -11.13 -20.59
N GLN A 1043 -43.00 -11.56 -19.54
CA GLN A 1043 -42.49 -12.55 -18.62
C GLN A 1043 -42.35 -13.95 -19.23
N PHE A 1044 -43.12 -14.28 -20.27
CA PHE A 1044 -43.15 -15.59 -20.93
C PHE A 1044 -42.53 -15.61 -22.34
N LEU A 1045 -42.13 -14.44 -22.85
CA LEU A 1045 -41.31 -14.26 -24.06
C LEU A 1045 -39.84 -14.16 -23.67
#